data_AF-A0A965LDS4-F1
#
_entry.id   AF-A0A965LDS4-F1
#
_cell.length_a   1.000
_cell.length_b   1.000
_cell.length_c   1.000
_cell.angle_alpha   90.00
_cell.angle_beta   90.00
_cell.angle_gamma   90.00
#
_symmetry.space_group_name_H-M   'P 1'
#
loop_
_entity.id
_entity.type
_entity.pdbx_description
1 polymer ?
#
loop_
_entity_poly.entity_id
_entity_poly.type
_entity_poly.pdbx_seq_one_letter_code
_entity_poly.pdbx_strand_id
1 'polypeptide(L)'
;MHPVSSFSRLLSSAILLGSVALHAEDAKPDAAGLEFFEKNVRPILTDRCYKCHSVSEGVSKGGLLMDSRAGMIAGGDQGPSVVPGDLKKSLLIVAIHQTDPELSMPPKKNGAKLPDAQIAILEKWIMMGAPAPAGAASVKLTGLSQKARDHWAFKPVGEFAVPKKLSAPAWCQNEIDAFILSKLDEVGLKPSPAADGEALIRRISYDLVGLPPSNAEGEIFARAYDAAVQQDNFSLRNGQPARAATQILERTVDKLLASPHYGERWGRHWLDTARYSDTKGLKKAGTIDRFENAWTYRDYVIEAFNSDKPYDQFIIEQLAADRLPDLTKDDARLAALGFITVGKRFTNNDDTIDERIDAMTKGFLGLTVACARCHDHKFDPIPAADYYSLHGIFSSIGEPLNEPVVKSAMTSGARATPSAVRLDYEKKMTALQDDNVRGYFSHVSHLLKTIHSEFAARALTNMAGGPRSTGGFDILERYKLTFNREVDGSILVQTNSPITGPLARLKKVSEKNFAQEAPKVIAAALADTSSPVNPLIADALRNLKPKTIDEVALACQDVFKKNHDRILAHIQLHVTAGRRADRDDPAIAQLAAYPWPLPNYEEINTTLQMALLCETRQFCEPWQAPPSASFVNNNKPA
;
A
#
# COMPACT_ATOMS: atom_id res chain seq x y z
N MET A 1 -55.39 -61.39 -6.91
CA MET A 1 -54.98 -62.68 -7.50
C MET A 1 -53.52 -62.92 -7.15
N HIS A 2 -53.29 -63.75 -6.12
CA HIS A 2 -52.05 -64.51 -5.88
C HIS A 2 -51.89 -65.60 -6.98
N PRO A 3 -50.72 -66.25 -7.18
CA PRO A 3 -49.74 -66.78 -6.19
C PRO A 3 -48.27 -66.44 -6.54
N VAL A 4 -47.21 -66.51 -5.71
CA VAL A 4 -46.79 -67.20 -4.46
C VAL A 4 -46.79 -68.72 -4.47
N SER A 5 -45.60 -69.32 -4.67
CA SER A 5 -45.14 -70.59 -4.04
C SER A 5 -43.74 -70.96 -4.58
N SER A 6 -42.80 -71.61 -3.91
CA SER A 6 -42.56 -71.98 -2.51
C SER A 6 -41.25 -72.79 -2.46
N PHE A 7 -40.50 -72.63 -1.37
CA PHE A 7 -39.75 -73.64 -0.59
C PHE A 7 -38.87 -74.73 -1.25
N SER A 8 -37.60 -74.82 -0.83
CA SER A 8 -37.07 -75.81 0.16
C SER A 8 -35.58 -76.08 -0.08
N ARG A 9 -34.66 -75.54 0.74
CA ARG A 9 -33.82 -76.25 1.75
C ARG A 9 -33.40 -77.70 1.41
N LEU A 10 -32.10 -77.97 1.26
CA LEU A 10 -31.25 -78.75 2.22
C LEU A 10 -29.86 -79.16 1.65
N LEU A 11 -28.84 -78.92 2.49
CA LEU A 11 -27.62 -79.70 2.78
C LEU A 11 -26.74 -80.27 1.65
N SER A 12 -25.46 -79.87 1.59
CA SER A 12 -24.34 -80.64 2.16
C SER A 12 -22.96 -80.05 1.85
N SER A 13 -22.11 -80.13 2.88
CA SER A 13 -20.68 -79.88 3.03
C SER A 13 -19.74 -80.07 1.82
N ALA A 14 -18.77 -79.16 1.66
CA ALA A 14 -17.35 -79.50 1.51
C ALA A 14 -16.47 -78.25 1.61
N ILE A 15 -15.47 -78.33 2.49
CA ILE A 15 -14.39 -77.36 2.69
C ILE A 15 -13.48 -77.38 1.45
N LEU A 16 -13.22 -76.22 0.86
CA LEU A 16 -12.06 -75.99 0.00
C LEU A 16 -11.43 -74.64 0.35
N LEU A 17 -10.25 -74.73 0.95
CA LEU A 17 -9.30 -73.62 1.07
C LEU A 17 -9.01 -73.06 -0.32
N GLY A 18 -9.28 -71.77 -0.51
CA GLY A 18 -9.01 -71.06 -1.76
C GLY A 18 -8.87 -69.58 -1.52
N SER A 19 -7.62 -69.15 -1.31
CA SER A 19 -7.05 -67.83 -1.69
C SER A 19 -7.96 -66.61 -1.53
N VAL A 20 -7.83 -65.89 -0.42
CA VAL A 20 -8.24 -64.48 -0.35
C VAL A 20 -7.35 -63.68 -1.28
N ALA A 21 -7.78 -63.50 -2.53
CA ALA A 21 -7.29 -62.43 -3.38
C ALA A 21 -7.87 -61.12 -2.83
N LEU A 22 -7.08 -60.44 -1.99
CA LEU A 22 -7.28 -59.03 -1.64
C LEU A 22 -7.39 -58.24 -2.94
N HIS A 23 -8.62 -57.92 -3.35
CA HIS A 23 -8.88 -56.84 -4.28
C HIS A 23 -8.49 -55.56 -3.53
N ALA A 24 -7.41 -54.92 -3.97
CA ALA A 24 -7.12 -53.56 -3.57
C ALA A 24 -8.30 -52.70 -4.03
N GLU A 25 -9.10 -52.22 -3.07
CA GLU A 25 -10.07 -51.15 -3.29
C GLU A 25 -9.37 -49.98 -3.98
N ASP A 26 -9.96 -49.50 -5.08
CA ASP A 26 -9.59 -48.24 -5.73
C ASP A 26 -9.76 -47.09 -4.71
N ALA A 27 -8.67 -46.78 -3.99
CA ALA A 27 -8.63 -45.65 -3.09
C ALA A 27 -8.90 -44.36 -3.89
N LYS A 28 -9.92 -43.60 -3.48
CA LYS A 28 -10.14 -42.23 -3.97
C LYS A 28 -8.83 -41.43 -3.78
N PRO A 29 -8.36 -40.69 -4.79
CA PRO A 29 -7.13 -39.90 -4.66
C PRO A 29 -7.24 -38.95 -3.46
N ASP A 30 -6.29 -39.01 -2.53
CA ASP A 30 -6.20 -38.02 -1.47
C ASP A 30 -5.85 -36.63 -2.06
N ALA A 31 -6.27 -35.56 -1.40
CA ALA A 31 -6.11 -34.20 -1.91
C ALA A 31 -4.63 -33.80 -2.12
N ALA A 32 -3.72 -34.33 -1.30
CA ALA A 32 -2.28 -34.06 -1.41
C ALA A 32 -1.67 -34.75 -2.63
N GLY A 33 -2.15 -35.93 -3.00
CA GLY A 33 -1.77 -36.68 -4.19
C GLY A 33 -2.21 -35.98 -5.48
N LEU A 34 -3.43 -35.43 -5.49
CA LEU A 34 -3.91 -34.61 -6.61
C LEU A 34 -3.10 -33.32 -6.77
N GLU A 35 -2.79 -32.63 -5.66
CA GLU A 35 -1.92 -31.44 -5.70
C GLU A 35 -0.52 -31.78 -6.21
N PHE A 36 0.06 -32.90 -5.74
CA PHE A 36 1.37 -33.37 -6.19
C PHE A 36 1.38 -33.63 -7.71
N PHE A 37 0.32 -34.26 -8.22
CA PHE A 37 0.15 -34.50 -9.65
C PHE A 37 0.08 -33.20 -10.46
N GLU A 38 -0.79 -32.26 -10.07
CA GLU A 38 -0.98 -31.00 -10.79
C GLU A 38 0.29 -30.14 -10.81
N LYS A 39 1.02 -30.09 -9.69
CA LYS A 39 2.21 -29.24 -9.54
C LYS A 39 3.47 -29.83 -10.17
N ASN A 40 3.67 -31.14 -10.07
CA ASN A 40 4.97 -31.77 -10.40
C ASN A 40 4.90 -32.73 -11.59
N VAL A 41 3.78 -33.42 -11.80
CA VAL A 41 3.66 -34.49 -12.82
C VAL A 41 3.05 -33.95 -14.11
N ARG A 42 1.94 -33.21 -14.03
CA ARG A 42 1.25 -32.66 -15.21
C ARG A 42 2.15 -31.81 -16.12
N PRO A 43 3.06 -30.95 -15.61
CA PRO A 43 3.98 -30.21 -16.46
C PRO A 43 4.90 -31.12 -17.28
N ILE A 44 5.40 -32.22 -16.69
CA ILE A 44 6.26 -33.19 -17.37
C ILE A 44 5.48 -33.92 -18.48
N LEU A 45 4.27 -34.40 -18.18
CA LEU A 45 3.44 -35.11 -19.16
C LEU A 45 3.05 -34.20 -20.34
N THR A 46 2.74 -32.93 -20.06
CA THR A 46 2.39 -31.95 -21.08
C THR A 46 3.57 -31.62 -21.98
N ASP A 47 4.76 -31.42 -21.41
CA ASP A 47 5.99 -31.08 -22.14
C ASP A 47 6.57 -32.28 -22.92
N ARG A 48 6.50 -33.50 -22.36
CA ARG A 48 7.26 -34.66 -22.85
C ARG A 48 6.42 -35.79 -23.44
N CYS A 49 5.13 -35.89 -23.13
CA CYS A 49 4.33 -37.07 -23.44
C CYS A 49 3.13 -36.77 -24.37
N TYR A 50 2.39 -35.69 -24.14
CA TYR A 50 1.09 -35.46 -24.79
C TYR A 50 1.18 -35.31 -26.31
N LYS A 51 2.28 -34.78 -26.83
CA LYS A 51 2.51 -34.64 -28.29
C LYS A 51 2.38 -35.95 -29.08
N CYS A 52 2.54 -37.11 -28.43
CA CYS A 52 2.45 -38.43 -29.08
C CYS A 52 1.47 -39.40 -28.42
N HIS A 53 0.97 -39.09 -27.22
CA HIS A 53 0.14 -39.98 -26.41
C HIS A 53 -0.99 -39.19 -25.73
N SER A 54 -1.77 -38.41 -26.48
CA SER A 54 -2.94 -37.71 -25.94
C SER A 54 -4.08 -37.68 -26.95
N VAL A 55 -5.31 -37.63 -26.41
CA VAL A 55 -6.52 -37.41 -27.18
C VAL A 55 -6.53 -35.98 -27.73
N SER A 56 -6.05 -35.00 -26.96
CA SER A 56 -6.06 -33.59 -27.35
C SER A 56 -5.24 -33.29 -28.60
N GLU A 57 -4.13 -34.01 -28.81
CA GLU A 57 -3.30 -33.87 -30.01
C GLU A 57 -3.75 -34.81 -31.16
N GLY A 58 -4.77 -35.65 -30.92
CA GLY A 58 -5.27 -36.63 -31.89
C GLY A 58 -4.29 -37.76 -32.21
N VAL A 59 -3.29 -38.01 -31.35
CA VAL A 59 -2.22 -38.98 -31.58
C VAL A 59 -2.08 -39.93 -30.38
N SER A 60 -2.20 -41.24 -30.63
CA SER A 60 -1.99 -42.30 -29.66
C SER A 60 -1.04 -43.35 -30.24
N LYS A 61 0.27 -43.11 -30.12
CA LYS A 61 1.27 -44.08 -30.58
C LYS A 61 1.29 -45.31 -29.66
N GLY A 62 1.26 -46.50 -30.25
CA GLY A 62 1.23 -47.78 -29.53
C GLY A 62 -0.04 -47.97 -28.70
N GLY A 63 -1.16 -47.35 -29.08
CA GLY A 63 -2.44 -47.42 -28.36
C GLY A 63 -2.45 -46.71 -27.00
N LEU A 64 -1.37 -45.99 -26.65
CA LEU A 64 -1.18 -45.39 -25.32
C LEU A 64 -1.76 -43.97 -25.24
N LEU A 65 -2.46 -43.69 -24.14
CA LEU A 65 -2.94 -42.36 -23.75
C LEU A 65 -2.38 -41.99 -22.36
N MET A 66 -1.73 -40.83 -22.28
CA MET A 66 -1.09 -40.31 -21.07
C MET A 66 -1.84 -39.14 -20.45
N ASP A 67 -2.85 -38.60 -21.14
CA ASP A 67 -3.65 -37.45 -20.69
C ASP A 67 -4.82 -37.84 -19.77
N SER A 68 -4.95 -39.13 -19.43
CA SER A 68 -5.97 -39.62 -18.52
C SER A 68 -5.49 -40.73 -17.60
N ARG A 69 -6.01 -40.76 -16.37
CA ARG A 69 -5.67 -41.83 -15.40
C ARG A 69 -6.07 -43.20 -15.93
N ALA A 70 -7.26 -43.31 -16.51
CA ALA A 70 -7.75 -44.55 -17.09
C ALA A 70 -6.86 -45.01 -18.26
N GLY A 71 -6.42 -44.10 -19.13
CA GLY A 71 -5.50 -44.39 -20.23
C GLY A 71 -4.12 -44.85 -19.75
N MET A 72 -3.58 -44.21 -18.71
CA MET A 72 -2.28 -44.62 -18.13
C MET A 72 -2.34 -46.00 -17.46
N ILE A 73 -3.45 -46.33 -16.80
CA ILE A 73 -3.62 -47.64 -16.16
C ILE A 73 -3.91 -48.73 -17.19
N ALA A 74 -4.76 -48.46 -18.18
CA ALA A 74 -5.05 -49.40 -19.26
C ALA A 74 -3.78 -49.69 -20.09
N GLY A 75 -2.96 -48.67 -20.31
CA GLY A 75 -1.74 -48.77 -21.09
C GLY A 75 -1.99 -48.86 -22.60
N GLY A 76 -0.99 -49.34 -23.32
CA GLY A 76 -1.02 -49.47 -24.78
C GLY A 76 -0.94 -50.93 -25.23
N ASP A 77 -0.54 -51.14 -26.48
CA ASP A 77 -0.45 -52.47 -27.12
C ASP A 77 0.48 -53.46 -26.38
N GLN A 78 1.40 -52.93 -25.56
CA GLN A 78 2.38 -53.69 -24.77
C GLN A 78 1.96 -53.91 -23.32
N GLY A 79 0.77 -53.45 -22.92
CA GLY A 79 0.23 -53.56 -21.56
C GLY A 79 0.25 -52.24 -20.78
N PRO A 80 -0.07 -52.31 -19.46
CA PRO A 80 -0.22 -51.15 -18.58
C PRO A 80 0.99 -50.23 -18.57
N SER A 81 0.81 -48.92 -18.80
CA SER A 81 1.92 -47.97 -18.71
C SER A 81 2.24 -47.60 -17.27
N VAL A 82 1.22 -47.49 -16.42
CA VAL A 82 1.35 -47.21 -14.99
C VAL A 82 0.61 -48.27 -14.18
N VAL A 83 1.35 -48.94 -13.29
CA VAL A 83 0.81 -49.83 -12.27
C VAL A 83 0.95 -49.11 -10.91
N PRO A 84 -0.15 -48.61 -10.32
CA PRO A 84 -0.13 -47.90 -9.05
C PRO A 84 0.64 -48.65 -7.97
N GLY A 85 1.64 -48.00 -7.36
CA GLY A 85 2.47 -48.57 -6.29
C GLY A 85 3.59 -49.52 -6.74
N ASP A 86 3.74 -49.82 -8.04
CA ASP A 86 4.74 -50.76 -8.54
C ASP A 86 5.54 -50.19 -9.73
N LEU A 87 6.76 -49.72 -9.44
CA LEU A 87 7.68 -49.20 -10.46
C LEU A 87 8.14 -50.27 -11.45
N LYS A 88 8.34 -51.51 -10.99
CA LYS A 88 8.91 -52.59 -11.82
C LYS A 88 7.92 -53.05 -12.88
N LYS A 89 6.62 -53.01 -12.57
CA LYS A 89 5.56 -53.36 -13.52
C LYS A 89 5.05 -52.18 -14.35
N SER A 90 5.50 -50.96 -14.07
CA SER A 90 5.10 -49.77 -14.81
C SER A 90 6.01 -49.57 -16.04
N LEU A 91 5.49 -49.86 -17.24
CA LEU A 91 6.25 -49.69 -18.49
C LEU A 91 6.71 -48.24 -18.72
N LEU A 92 6.01 -47.25 -18.15
CA LEU A 92 6.45 -45.85 -18.17
C LEU A 92 7.88 -45.69 -17.60
N ILE A 93 8.21 -46.40 -16.51
CA ILE A 93 9.53 -46.34 -15.87
C ILE A 93 10.59 -46.98 -16.75
N VAL A 94 10.29 -48.14 -17.35
CA VAL A 94 11.17 -48.82 -18.32
C VAL A 94 11.49 -47.90 -19.50
N ALA A 95 10.45 -47.22 -20.02
CA ALA A 95 10.52 -46.33 -21.17
C ALA A 95 11.34 -45.07 -20.90
N ILE A 96 11.10 -44.36 -19.79
CA ILE A 96 11.80 -43.10 -19.48
C ILE A 96 13.22 -43.32 -18.96
N HIS A 97 13.52 -44.46 -18.33
CA HIS A 97 14.90 -44.84 -18.03
C HIS A 97 15.67 -45.31 -19.26
N GLN A 98 14.96 -45.65 -20.34
CA GLN A 98 15.50 -46.17 -21.59
C GLN A 98 16.28 -47.48 -21.40
N THR A 99 15.74 -48.36 -20.56
CA THR A 99 16.33 -49.68 -20.26
C THR A 99 16.03 -50.72 -21.33
N ASP A 100 14.99 -50.49 -22.12
CA ASP A 100 14.65 -51.24 -23.33
C ASP A 100 14.76 -50.31 -24.55
N PRO A 101 15.66 -50.58 -25.51
CA PRO A 101 15.82 -49.78 -26.72
C PRO A 101 14.54 -49.62 -27.57
N GLU A 102 13.65 -50.62 -27.59
CA GLU A 102 12.42 -50.61 -28.41
C GLU A 102 11.29 -49.81 -27.73
N LEU A 103 11.34 -49.64 -26.41
CA LEU A 103 10.35 -48.90 -25.62
C LEU A 103 10.85 -47.52 -25.15
N SER A 104 12.07 -47.14 -25.52
CA SER A 104 12.72 -45.92 -25.04
C SER A 104 11.95 -44.65 -25.42
N MET A 105 11.54 -43.87 -24.42
CA MET A 105 10.80 -42.62 -24.56
C MET A 105 11.54 -41.44 -23.89
N PRO A 106 11.58 -40.25 -24.51
CA PRO A 106 11.26 -40.00 -25.91
C PRO A 106 12.19 -40.81 -26.83
N PRO A 107 11.73 -41.24 -28.03
CA PRO A 107 12.60 -41.91 -28.98
C PRO A 107 13.80 -41.02 -29.32
N LYS A 108 15.01 -41.57 -29.50
CA LYS A 108 16.24 -40.79 -29.76
C LYS A 108 16.10 -39.74 -30.88
N LYS A 109 15.26 -40.03 -31.87
CA LYS A 109 14.92 -39.14 -33.00
C LYS A 109 13.95 -38.00 -32.66
N ASN A 110 13.22 -38.11 -31.57
CA ASN A 110 12.09 -37.24 -31.19
C ASN A 110 12.34 -36.44 -29.89
N GLY A 111 13.43 -36.70 -29.17
CA GLY A 111 13.79 -35.89 -27.99
C GLY A 111 14.93 -36.49 -27.17
N ALA A 112 15.49 -35.66 -26.28
CA ALA A 112 16.46 -36.09 -25.28
C ALA A 112 15.77 -36.87 -24.14
N LYS A 113 16.53 -37.76 -23.48
CA LYS A 113 16.11 -38.45 -22.25
C LYS A 113 15.70 -37.42 -21.19
N LEU A 114 14.68 -37.75 -20.38
CA LEU A 114 14.26 -36.90 -19.28
C LEU A 114 15.41 -36.74 -18.27
N PRO A 115 15.59 -35.55 -17.66
CA PRO A 115 16.51 -35.38 -16.54
C PRO A 115 16.14 -36.29 -15.37
N ASP A 116 17.13 -36.78 -14.64
CA ASP A 116 16.92 -37.71 -13.51
C ASP A 116 15.97 -37.16 -12.44
N ALA A 117 15.97 -35.84 -12.22
CA ALA A 117 15.03 -35.18 -11.31
C ALA A 117 13.56 -35.32 -11.74
N GLN A 118 13.27 -35.29 -13.04
CA GLN A 118 11.91 -35.50 -13.57
C GLN A 118 11.50 -36.96 -13.48
N ILE A 119 12.44 -37.88 -13.72
CA ILE A 119 12.21 -39.33 -13.56
C ILE A 119 11.87 -39.64 -12.11
N ALA A 120 12.63 -39.11 -11.15
CA ALA A 120 12.37 -39.30 -9.71
C ALA A 120 10.99 -38.78 -9.28
N ILE A 121 10.50 -37.69 -9.88
CA ILE A 121 9.15 -37.16 -9.64
C ILE A 121 8.08 -38.17 -10.11
N LEU A 122 8.25 -38.73 -11.30
CA LEU A 122 7.34 -39.73 -11.87
C LEU A 122 7.35 -41.03 -11.06
N GLU A 123 8.52 -41.50 -10.62
CA GLU A 123 8.64 -42.67 -9.74
C GLU A 123 7.93 -42.44 -8.41
N LYS A 124 8.17 -41.29 -7.77
CA LYS A 124 7.48 -40.93 -6.52
C LYS A 124 5.97 -40.90 -6.71
N TRP A 125 5.49 -40.32 -7.80
CA TRP A 125 4.05 -40.28 -8.10
C TRP A 125 3.43 -41.67 -8.29
N ILE A 126 4.10 -42.58 -9.01
CA ILE A 126 3.61 -43.96 -9.16
C ILE A 126 3.56 -44.66 -7.81
N MET A 127 4.60 -44.49 -6.97
CA MET A 127 4.63 -45.07 -5.62
C MET A 127 3.52 -44.52 -4.70
N MET A 128 3.04 -43.30 -4.95
CA MET A 128 1.88 -42.72 -4.26
C MET A 128 0.53 -43.28 -4.72
N GLY A 129 0.51 -44.30 -5.58
CA GLY A 129 -0.71 -44.89 -6.14
C GLY A 129 -1.21 -44.19 -7.41
N ALA A 130 -0.34 -43.42 -8.07
CA ALA A 130 -0.63 -42.66 -9.27
C ALA A 130 -1.95 -41.83 -9.18
N PRO A 131 -2.08 -40.96 -8.16
CA PRO A 131 -3.24 -40.09 -8.03
C PRO A 131 -3.32 -39.15 -9.23
N ALA A 132 -4.47 -39.10 -9.89
CA ALA A 132 -4.76 -38.20 -10.99
C ALA A 132 -6.28 -37.93 -11.03
N PRO A 133 -6.73 -36.78 -11.58
CA PRO A 133 -8.15 -36.46 -11.64
C PRO A 133 -8.96 -37.54 -12.37
N ALA A 134 -10.07 -37.98 -11.77
CA ALA A 134 -10.96 -38.96 -12.39
C ALA A 134 -11.67 -38.36 -13.61
N GLY A 135 -11.67 -39.08 -14.74
CA GLY A 135 -12.51 -38.73 -15.91
C GLY A 135 -11.88 -37.83 -16.97
N ALA A 136 -10.59 -37.95 -17.27
CA ALA A 136 -9.98 -37.20 -18.37
C ALA A 136 -10.26 -37.84 -19.74
N ALA A 137 -11.51 -37.79 -20.20
CA ALA A 137 -11.75 -37.29 -21.55
C ALA A 137 -11.98 -35.80 -21.33
N SER A 138 -10.99 -34.97 -21.72
CA SER A 138 -11.02 -33.50 -21.69
C SER A 138 -12.19 -32.90 -20.88
N VAL A 139 -12.08 -32.88 -19.55
CA VAL A 139 -12.88 -31.91 -18.78
C VAL A 139 -12.35 -30.57 -19.22
N LYS A 140 -13.05 -29.97 -20.20
CA LYS A 140 -12.83 -28.63 -20.69
C LYS A 140 -12.73 -27.78 -19.42
N LEU A 141 -11.53 -27.24 -19.13
CA LEU A 141 -11.31 -26.37 -17.97
C LEU A 141 -12.09 -25.08 -18.24
N THR A 142 -13.38 -25.13 -17.96
CA THR A 142 -14.30 -24.01 -18.13
C THR A 142 -14.92 -23.69 -16.78
N GLY A 143 -14.99 -22.40 -16.50
CA GLY A 143 -15.71 -21.85 -15.37
C GLY A 143 -17.23 -21.95 -15.53
N LEU A 144 -17.74 -22.60 -16.58
CA LEU A 144 -19.17 -22.78 -16.80
C LEU A 144 -19.81 -23.82 -15.86
N SER A 145 -19.04 -24.37 -14.92
CA SER A 145 -19.53 -25.30 -13.91
C SER A 145 -20.56 -24.68 -12.98
N GLN A 146 -21.44 -25.53 -12.42
CA GLN A 146 -22.39 -25.09 -11.40
C GLN A 146 -21.67 -24.50 -10.17
N LYS A 147 -20.53 -25.07 -9.79
CA LYS A 147 -19.70 -24.59 -8.67
C LYS A 147 -19.27 -23.12 -8.85
N ALA A 148 -18.87 -22.73 -10.06
CA ALA A 148 -18.49 -21.35 -10.36
C ALA A 148 -19.71 -20.41 -10.32
N ARG A 149 -20.87 -20.85 -10.84
CA ARG A 149 -22.15 -20.12 -10.73
C ARG A 149 -22.67 -20.02 -9.29
N ASP A 150 -22.20 -20.89 -8.39
CA ASP A 150 -22.54 -20.89 -6.98
C ASP A 150 -21.62 -20.03 -6.11
N HIS A 151 -20.57 -19.47 -6.69
CA HIS A 151 -19.73 -18.51 -6.00
C HIS A 151 -20.53 -17.24 -5.65
N TRP A 152 -20.32 -16.71 -4.44
CA TRP A 152 -21.11 -15.62 -3.87
C TRP A 152 -21.15 -14.37 -4.76
N ALA A 153 -20.05 -14.07 -5.47
CA ALA A 153 -19.96 -12.92 -6.37
C ALA A 153 -20.91 -13.00 -7.59
N PHE A 154 -21.43 -14.18 -7.92
CA PHE A 154 -22.42 -14.39 -8.99
C PHE A 154 -23.83 -14.64 -8.46
N LYS A 155 -24.07 -14.44 -7.17
CA LYS A 155 -25.41 -14.48 -6.57
C LYS A 155 -25.94 -13.06 -6.38
N PRO A 156 -27.27 -12.86 -6.48
CA PRO A 156 -27.89 -11.60 -6.08
C PRO A 156 -27.53 -11.24 -4.64
N VAL A 157 -27.28 -9.95 -4.38
CA VAL A 157 -27.10 -9.44 -3.02
C VAL A 157 -28.42 -9.58 -2.26
N GLY A 158 -28.36 -10.15 -1.05
CA GLY A 158 -29.52 -10.34 -0.17
C GLY A 158 -29.42 -9.52 1.12
N GLU A 159 -30.55 -9.33 1.78
CA GLU A 159 -30.60 -8.73 3.12
C GLU A 159 -30.16 -9.74 4.18
N PHE A 160 -29.36 -9.28 5.15
CA PHE A 160 -28.91 -10.08 6.29
C PHE A 160 -29.46 -9.51 7.58
N ALA A 161 -29.97 -10.39 8.45
CA ALA A 161 -30.46 -9.97 9.76
C ALA A 161 -29.30 -9.44 10.64
N VAL A 162 -29.43 -8.20 11.11
CA VAL A 162 -28.45 -7.55 11.97
C VAL A 162 -28.33 -8.31 13.30
N PRO A 163 -27.11 -8.67 13.76
CA PRO A 163 -26.91 -9.36 15.04
C PRO A 163 -27.43 -8.54 16.22
N LYS A 164 -28.20 -9.18 17.12
CA LYS A 164 -28.80 -8.52 18.30
C LYS A 164 -28.13 -8.85 19.62
N LYS A 165 -27.42 -9.98 19.71
CA LYS A 165 -26.79 -10.46 20.94
C LYS A 165 -25.33 -10.04 20.95
N LEU A 166 -25.07 -8.84 21.46
CA LEU A 166 -23.76 -8.19 21.46
C LEU A 166 -23.28 -7.93 22.88
N SER A 167 -21.98 -8.04 23.13
CA SER A 167 -21.37 -7.76 24.43
C SER A 167 -21.38 -6.28 24.80
N ALA A 168 -21.31 -5.39 23.80
CA ALA A 168 -21.21 -3.95 23.96
C ALA A 168 -22.05 -3.18 22.91
N PRO A 169 -23.39 -3.31 22.91
CA PRO A 169 -24.25 -2.70 21.88
C PRO A 169 -24.15 -1.15 21.83
N ALA A 170 -23.79 -0.50 22.94
CA ALA A 170 -23.59 0.95 23.00
C ALA A 170 -22.37 1.46 22.21
N TRP A 171 -21.44 0.56 21.84
CA TRP A 171 -20.29 0.88 20.99
C TRP A 171 -20.66 1.01 19.51
N CYS A 172 -21.66 0.26 19.05
CA CYS A 172 -22.07 0.23 17.65
C CYS A 172 -22.68 1.57 17.21
N GLN A 173 -22.13 2.16 16.14
CA GLN A 173 -22.61 3.40 15.52
C GLN A 173 -23.63 3.12 14.40
N ASN A 174 -23.53 1.96 13.76
CA ASN A 174 -24.40 1.51 12.68
C ASN A 174 -24.52 -0.03 12.67
N GLU A 175 -25.24 -0.57 11.70
CA GLU A 175 -25.47 -2.00 11.53
C GLU A 175 -24.19 -2.78 11.21
N ILE A 176 -23.22 -2.16 10.52
CA ILE A 176 -21.93 -2.77 10.18
C ILE A 176 -21.15 -3.07 11.46
N ASP A 177 -21.14 -2.15 12.41
CA ASP A 177 -20.48 -2.34 13.71
C ASP A 177 -21.08 -3.51 14.49
N ALA A 178 -22.38 -3.78 14.35
CA ALA A 178 -23.01 -4.94 14.97
C ALA A 178 -22.49 -6.26 14.38
N PHE A 179 -22.26 -6.32 13.05
CA PHE A 179 -21.64 -7.48 12.41
C PHE A 179 -20.18 -7.66 12.85
N ILE A 180 -19.41 -6.58 12.93
CA ILE A 180 -18.02 -6.60 13.39
C ILE A 180 -17.97 -7.07 14.86
N LEU A 181 -18.77 -6.47 15.74
CA LEU A 181 -18.78 -6.79 17.15
C LEU A 181 -19.24 -8.23 17.41
N SER A 182 -20.25 -8.71 16.68
CA SER A 182 -20.67 -10.12 16.76
C SER A 182 -19.51 -11.07 16.48
N LYS A 183 -18.65 -10.77 15.49
CA LYS A 183 -17.48 -11.60 15.18
C LYS A 183 -16.38 -11.46 16.22
N LEU A 184 -16.15 -10.27 16.76
CA LEU A 184 -15.20 -10.07 17.87
C LEU A 184 -15.64 -10.86 19.11
N ASP A 185 -16.93 -10.83 19.45
CA ASP A 185 -17.52 -11.56 20.57
C ASP A 185 -17.33 -13.08 20.43
N GLU A 186 -17.55 -13.63 19.23
CA GLU A 186 -17.35 -15.05 18.95
C GLU A 186 -15.92 -15.53 19.25
N VAL A 187 -14.92 -14.68 19.00
CA VAL A 187 -13.49 -15.01 19.19
C VAL A 187 -12.89 -14.41 20.47
N GLY A 188 -13.71 -13.79 21.32
CA GLY A 188 -13.28 -13.20 22.60
C GLY A 188 -12.37 -11.96 22.45
N LEU A 189 -12.44 -11.27 21.32
CA LEU A 189 -11.71 -10.01 21.09
C LEU A 189 -12.57 -8.80 21.44
N LYS A 190 -11.91 -7.67 21.67
CA LYS A 190 -12.56 -6.37 21.94
C LYS A 190 -12.17 -5.37 20.86
N PRO A 191 -13.01 -4.36 20.59
CA PRO A 191 -12.65 -3.26 19.72
C PRO A 191 -11.34 -2.58 20.17
N SER A 192 -10.52 -2.18 19.21
CA SER A 192 -9.33 -1.38 19.47
C SER A 192 -9.71 0.00 20.01
N PRO A 193 -8.86 0.63 20.83
CA PRO A 193 -9.05 2.03 21.20
C PRO A 193 -9.06 2.93 19.96
N ALA A 194 -9.75 4.06 20.05
CA ALA A 194 -9.72 5.08 19.02
C ALA A 194 -8.27 5.58 18.79
N ALA A 195 -7.96 5.93 17.54
CA ALA A 195 -6.73 6.65 17.24
C ALA A 195 -6.75 8.04 17.88
N ASP A 196 -5.58 8.62 18.15
CA ASP A 196 -5.49 10.04 18.51
C ASP A 196 -5.93 10.93 17.34
N GLY A 197 -6.39 12.13 17.66
CA GLY A 197 -6.93 13.06 16.68
C GLY A 197 -5.94 13.49 15.60
N GLU A 198 -4.65 13.61 15.93
CA GLU A 198 -3.59 13.98 14.98
C GLU A 198 -3.37 12.87 13.94
N ALA A 199 -3.27 11.62 14.38
CA ALA A 199 -3.18 10.47 13.49
C ALA A 199 -4.42 10.33 12.61
N LEU A 200 -5.61 10.57 13.16
CA LEU A 200 -6.87 10.43 12.42
C LEU A 200 -7.02 11.49 11.34
N ILE A 201 -6.84 12.78 11.64
CA ILE A 201 -6.97 13.86 10.64
C ILE A 201 -5.97 13.69 9.51
N ARG A 202 -4.74 13.25 9.83
CA ARG A 202 -3.73 12.99 8.83
C ARG A 202 -4.16 11.90 7.86
N ARG A 203 -4.66 10.76 8.38
CA ARG A 203 -5.11 9.62 7.55
C ARG A 203 -6.26 10.02 6.64
N ILE A 204 -7.33 10.60 7.20
CA ILE A 204 -8.52 10.95 6.41
C ILE A 204 -8.24 12.01 5.35
N SER A 205 -7.35 12.98 5.63
CA SER A 205 -6.97 13.99 4.63
C SER A 205 -6.17 13.36 3.49
N TYR A 206 -5.19 12.48 3.76
CA TYR A 206 -4.48 11.78 2.68
C TYR A 206 -5.39 10.84 1.88
N ASP A 207 -6.30 10.15 2.56
CA ASP A 207 -7.18 9.19 1.90
C ASP A 207 -8.17 9.91 0.97
N LEU A 208 -8.83 10.99 1.46
CA LEU A 208 -9.87 11.68 0.72
C LEU A 208 -9.32 12.70 -0.29
N VAL A 209 -8.34 13.52 0.09
CA VAL A 209 -7.87 14.63 -0.76
C VAL A 209 -6.40 14.52 -1.16
N GLY A 210 -5.67 13.50 -0.69
CA GLY A 210 -4.26 13.26 -1.07
C GLY A 210 -3.26 14.26 -0.49
N LEU A 211 -3.70 15.19 0.36
CA LEU A 211 -2.92 16.28 0.94
C LEU A 211 -2.97 16.22 2.48
N PRO A 212 -1.90 16.64 3.19
CA PRO A 212 -1.98 16.82 4.64
C PRO A 212 -2.96 17.95 5.02
N PRO A 213 -3.56 17.92 6.22
CA PRO A 213 -4.23 19.10 6.77
C PRO A 213 -3.22 20.22 7.02
N SER A 214 -3.66 21.49 7.03
CA SER A 214 -2.81 22.56 7.57
C SER A 214 -2.58 22.35 9.06
N ASN A 215 -1.47 22.87 9.61
CA ASN A 215 -1.17 22.76 11.04
C ASN A 215 -2.32 23.26 11.92
N ALA A 216 -2.92 24.40 11.56
CA ALA A 216 -4.04 24.98 12.30
C ALA A 216 -5.28 24.08 12.27
N GLU A 217 -5.63 23.52 11.11
CA GLU A 217 -6.75 22.59 10.99
C GLU A 217 -6.49 21.28 11.76
N GLY A 218 -5.27 20.76 11.69
CA GLY A 218 -4.84 19.57 12.42
C GLY A 218 -4.99 19.74 13.94
N GLU A 219 -4.47 20.85 14.49
CA GLU A 219 -4.60 21.15 15.92
C GLU A 219 -6.05 21.33 16.38
N ILE A 220 -6.86 22.06 15.60
CA ILE A 220 -8.27 22.29 15.93
C ILE A 220 -9.04 20.97 15.93
N PHE A 221 -8.85 20.14 14.90
CA PHE A 221 -9.48 18.83 14.82
C PHE A 221 -9.03 17.95 15.99
N ALA A 222 -7.73 17.82 16.22
CA ALA A 222 -7.20 16.89 17.22
C ALA A 222 -7.75 17.20 18.62
N ARG A 223 -7.72 18.48 19.03
CA ARG A 223 -8.28 18.89 20.33
C ARG A 223 -9.78 18.59 20.46
N ALA A 224 -10.55 18.88 19.41
CA ALA A 224 -11.99 18.65 19.43
C ALA A 224 -12.33 17.15 19.45
N TYR A 225 -11.64 16.37 18.61
CA TYR A 225 -11.82 14.93 18.50
C TYR A 225 -11.41 14.21 19.79
N ASP A 226 -10.23 14.51 20.34
CA ASP A 226 -9.75 13.86 21.56
C ASP A 226 -10.67 14.15 22.76
N ALA A 227 -11.18 15.39 22.87
CA ALA A 227 -12.17 15.73 23.88
C ALA A 227 -13.47 14.93 23.71
N ALA A 228 -13.94 14.76 22.47
CA ALA A 228 -15.12 13.98 22.15
C ALA A 228 -14.92 12.47 22.41
N VAL A 229 -13.73 11.93 22.17
CA VAL A 229 -13.37 10.55 22.54
C VAL A 229 -13.44 10.34 24.05
N GLN A 230 -12.98 11.31 24.86
CA GLN A 230 -13.12 11.22 26.31
C GLN A 230 -14.58 11.23 26.77
N GLN A 231 -15.42 12.05 26.12
CA GLN A 231 -16.85 12.07 26.36
C GLN A 231 -17.50 10.73 25.99
N ASP A 232 -17.17 10.17 24.83
CA ASP A 232 -17.69 8.88 24.38
C ASP A 232 -17.25 7.73 25.30
N ASN A 233 -16.00 7.74 25.79
CA ASN A 233 -15.54 6.78 26.79
C ASN A 233 -16.35 6.85 28.09
N PHE A 234 -16.77 8.05 28.51
CA PHE A 234 -17.67 8.22 29.64
C PHE A 234 -19.08 7.69 29.34
N SER A 235 -19.63 7.98 28.16
CA SER A 235 -20.93 7.46 27.72
C SER A 235 -20.97 5.93 27.72
N LEU A 236 -19.94 5.29 27.14
CA LEU A 236 -19.84 3.83 27.07
C LEU A 236 -19.80 3.16 28.44
N ARG A 237 -19.09 3.75 29.43
CA ARG A 237 -19.07 3.24 30.81
C ARG A 237 -20.45 3.27 31.47
N ASN A 238 -21.32 4.18 31.03
CA ASN A 238 -22.69 4.32 31.53
C ASN A 238 -23.73 3.62 30.64
N GLY A 239 -23.30 2.78 29.71
CA GLY A 239 -24.17 2.08 28.77
C GLY A 239 -24.92 2.99 27.80
N GLN A 240 -24.45 4.23 27.61
CA GLN A 240 -25.04 5.20 26.69
C GLN A 240 -24.33 5.16 25.33
N PRO A 241 -25.03 5.45 24.22
CA PRO A 241 -24.42 5.53 22.91
C PRO A 241 -23.27 6.55 22.87
N ALA A 242 -22.10 6.12 22.39
CA ALA A 242 -21.01 7.02 22.01
C ALA A 242 -21.31 7.59 20.62
N ARG A 243 -21.24 8.91 20.42
CA ARG A 243 -21.54 9.57 19.14
C ARG A 243 -20.75 10.87 18.93
N ALA A 244 -20.16 11.44 19.98
CA ALA A 244 -19.57 12.76 19.94
C ALA A 244 -18.38 12.80 18.97
N ALA A 245 -17.50 11.78 19.02
CA ALA A 245 -16.34 11.69 18.14
C ALA A 245 -16.75 11.49 16.67
N THR A 246 -17.76 10.64 16.43
CA THR A 246 -18.33 10.40 15.09
C THR A 246 -18.89 11.67 14.46
N GLN A 247 -19.60 12.51 15.23
CA GLN A 247 -20.15 13.78 14.72
C GLN A 247 -19.06 14.79 14.32
N ILE A 248 -17.88 14.74 14.93
CA ILE A 248 -16.74 15.55 14.51
C ILE A 248 -16.17 14.98 13.22
N LEU A 249 -15.98 13.67 13.15
CA LEU A 249 -15.47 12.98 11.98
C LEU A 249 -16.36 13.20 10.74
N GLU A 250 -17.68 13.02 10.86
CA GLU A 250 -18.65 13.24 9.77
C GLU A 250 -18.53 14.65 9.18
N ARG A 251 -18.54 15.69 10.03
CA ARG A 251 -18.38 17.08 9.58
C ARG A 251 -17.05 17.33 8.87
N THR A 252 -15.98 16.69 9.32
CA THR A 252 -14.67 16.79 8.66
C THR A 252 -14.65 16.05 7.33
N VAL A 253 -15.23 14.84 7.26
CA VAL A 253 -15.37 14.08 6.02
C VAL A 253 -16.21 14.84 5.01
N ASP A 254 -17.34 15.43 5.40
CA ASP A 254 -18.17 16.26 4.52
C ASP A 254 -17.38 17.44 3.93
N LYS A 255 -16.59 18.13 4.76
CA LYS A 255 -15.71 19.22 4.31
C LYS A 255 -14.66 18.73 3.32
N LEU A 256 -14.08 17.55 3.55
CA LEU A 256 -13.06 16.96 2.67
C LEU A 256 -13.65 16.47 1.35
N LEU A 257 -14.83 15.84 1.37
CA LEU A 257 -15.55 15.41 0.17
C LEU A 257 -16.00 16.61 -0.68
N ALA A 258 -16.37 17.73 -0.05
CA ALA A 258 -16.70 18.98 -0.74
C ALA A 258 -15.48 19.74 -1.30
N SER A 259 -14.25 19.30 -1.01
CA SER A 259 -13.03 19.91 -1.54
C SER A 259 -12.84 19.53 -3.01
N PRO A 260 -12.43 20.47 -3.90
CA PRO A 260 -12.12 20.13 -5.29
C PRO A 260 -10.99 19.10 -5.43
N HIS A 261 -10.14 18.99 -4.41
CA HIS A 261 -9.04 18.02 -4.35
C HIS A 261 -9.53 16.58 -4.17
N TYR A 262 -10.78 16.36 -3.74
CA TYR A 262 -11.36 15.02 -3.64
C TYR A 262 -11.42 14.34 -5.02
N GLY A 263 -11.99 15.03 -6.02
CA GLY A 263 -12.07 14.54 -7.38
C GLY A 263 -10.70 14.38 -8.05
N GLU A 264 -9.73 15.24 -7.73
CA GLU A 264 -8.34 15.08 -8.19
C GLU A 264 -7.70 13.80 -7.62
N ARG A 265 -7.90 13.55 -6.32
CA ARG A 265 -7.39 12.38 -5.61
C ARG A 265 -8.00 11.08 -6.12
N TRP A 266 -9.33 10.99 -6.12
CA TRP A 266 -10.07 9.78 -6.49
C TRP A 266 -10.12 9.57 -8.00
N GLY A 267 -10.22 10.65 -8.77
CA GLY A 267 -10.15 10.61 -10.22
C GLY A 267 -8.87 9.96 -10.72
N ARG A 268 -7.72 10.17 -10.07
CA ARG A 268 -6.46 9.49 -10.39
C ARG A 268 -6.59 7.95 -10.36
N HIS A 269 -7.24 7.40 -9.34
CA HIS A 269 -7.45 5.94 -9.23
C HIS A 269 -8.34 5.39 -10.35
N TRP A 270 -9.37 6.15 -10.72
CA TRP A 270 -10.22 5.80 -11.86
C TRP A 270 -9.45 5.90 -13.18
N LEU A 271 -8.66 6.96 -13.37
CA LEU A 271 -7.88 7.17 -14.59
C LEU A 271 -6.84 6.08 -14.81
N ASP A 272 -6.22 5.56 -13.74
CA ASP A 272 -5.36 4.36 -13.81
C ASP A 272 -6.16 3.15 -14.35
N THR A 273 -7.39 2.95 -13.85
CA THR A 273 -8.29 1.86 -14.27
C THR A 273 -8.76 2.03 -15.72
N ALA A 274 -9.06 3.26 -16.13
CA ALA A 274 -9.44 3.60 -17.49
C ALA A 274 -8.25 3.61 -18.48
N ARG A 275 -7.03 3.38 -17.98
CA ARG A 275 -5.78 3.38 -18.76
C ARG A 275 -5.53 4.72 -19.43
N TYR A 276 -5.84 5.79 -18.71
CA TYR A 276 -5.60 7.14 -19.15
C TYR A 276 -4.14 7.33 -19.54
N SER A 277 -3.92 7.88 -20.72
CA SER A 277 -2.61 8.32 -21.18
C SER A 277 -2.79 9.48 -22.15
N ASP A 278 -1.89 10.46 -22.07
CA ASP A 278 -1.80 11.50 -23.10
C ASP A 278 -1.23 10.95 -24.42
N THR A 279 -0.81 9.66 -24.44
CA THR A 279 -0.13 9.03 -25.58
C THR A 279 -0.85 7.78 -26.07
N LYS A 280 -0.77 7.50 -27.37
CA LYS A 280 -1.36 6.30 -28.00
C LYS A 280 -0.43 5.09 -27.98
N GLY A 281 0.78 5.24 -27.42
CA GLY A 281 1.89 4.28 -27.49
C GLY A 281 2.98 4.67 -28.49
N LEU A 282 4.02 3.83 -28.59
CA LEU A 282 5.17 4.05 -29.48
C LEU A 282 4.85 3.66 -30.92
N LYS A 283 5.13 4.53 -31.88
CA LYS A 283 5.19 4.13 -33.30
C LYS A 283 6.41 3.26 -33.57
N LYS A 284 6.37 2.46 -34.65
CA LYS A 284 7.49 1.64 -35.14
C LYS A 284 8.80 2.42 -35.39
N ALA A 285 8.77 3.75 -35.40
CA ALA A 285 9.93 4.64 -35.59
C ALA A 285 10.33 5.45 -34.33
N GLY A 286 9.81 5.11 -33.15
CA GLY A 286 10.20 5.78 -31.88
C GLY A 286 9.54 7.13 -31.62
N THR A 287 8.64 7.59 -32.49
CA THR A 287 7.82 8.78 -32.25
C THR A 287 6.61 8.45 -31.37
N ILE A 288 6.31 9.35 -30.43
CA ILE A 288 5.16 9.25 -29.52
C ILE A 288 3.97 9.96 -30.17
N ASP A 289 2.91 9.21 -30.44
CA ASP A 289 1.62 9.79 -30.87
C ASP A 289 0.84 10.24 -29.63
N ARG A 290 0.22 11.42 -29.67
CA ARG A 290 -0.53 11.99 -28.54
C ARG A 290 -2.02 12.05 -28.86
N PHE A 291 -2.84 11.94 -27.82
CA PHE A 291 -4.24 12.33 -27.88
C PHE A 291 -4.31 13.84 -27.62
N GLU A 292 -4.71 14.63 -28.61
CA GLU A 292 -4.75 16.10 -28.49
C GLU A 292 -5.68 16.55 -27.35
N ASN A 293 -6.81 15.85 -27.17
CA ASN A 293 -7.86 16.20 -26.23
C ASN A 293 -8.01 15.23 -25.04
N ALA A 294 -7.02 14.37 -24.75
CA ALA A 294 -7.13 13.40 -23.65
C ALA A 294 -7.49 14.06 -22.30
N TRP A 295 -6.92 15.24 -22.02
CA TRP A 295 -7.18 15.99 -20.79
C TRP A 295 -8.67 16.28 -20.52
N THR A 296 -9.51 16.33 -21.56
CA THR A 296 -10.96 16.55 -21.40
C THR A 296 -11.62 15.39 -20.63
N TYR A 297 -11.18 14.15 -20.85
CA TYR A 297 -11.66 12.99 -20.13
C TYR A 297 -11.15 12.98 -18.68
N ARG A 298 -9.89 13.36 -18.45
CA ARG A 298 -9.36 13.55 -17.09
C ARG A 298 -10.23 14.52 -16.30
N ASP A 299 -10.51 15.68 -16.88
CA ASP A 299 -11.29 16.73 -16.22
C ASP A 299 -12.75 16.30 -16.01
N TYR A 300 -13.34 15.59 -16.97
CA TYR A 300 -14.66 14.97 -16.81
C TYR A 300 -14.71 14.02 -15.60
N VAL A 301 -13.71 13.14 -15.46
CA VAL A 301 -13.64 12.19 -14.33
C VAL A 301 -13.53 12.94 -13.01
N ILE A 302 -12.64 13.93 -12.92
CA ILE A 302 -12.46 14.76 -11.72
C ILE A 302 -13.79 15.43 -11.33
N GLU A 303 -14.48 16.03 -12.30
CA GLU A 303 -15.77 16.68 -12.07
C GLU A 303 -16.87 15.68 -11.68
N ALA A 304 -16.89 14.49 -12.27
CA ALA A 304 -17.85 13.45 -11.91
C ALA A 304 -17.72 13.02 -10.43
N PHE A 305 -16.50 12.94 -9.90
CA PHE A 305 -16.28 12.69 -8.48
C PHE A 305 -16.68 13.89 -7.61
N ASN A 306 -16.29 15.12 -7.99
CA ASN A 306 -16.60 16.32 -7.20
C ASN A 306 -18.09 16.65 -7.15
N SER A 307 -18.83 16.31 -8.20
CA SER A 307 -20.28 16.52 -8.29
C SER A 307 -21.12 15.36 -7.73
N ASP A 308 -20.46 14.34 -7.14
CA ASP A 308 -21.09 13.11 -6.66
C ASP A 308 -22.02 12.48 -7.71
N LYS A 309 -21.50 12.33 -8.94
CA LYS A 309 -22.28 11.82 -10.07
C LYS A 309 -22.79 10.41 -9.74
N PRO A 310 -24.10 10.14 -9.90
CA PRO A 310 -24.63 8.80 -9.74
C PRO A 310 -23.85 7.77 -10.56
N TYR A 311 -23.46 6.67 -9.92
CA TYR A 311 -22.55 5.70 -10.51
C TYR A 311 -23.10 5.07 -11.80
N ASP A 312 -24.41 4.83 -11.85
CA ASP A 312 -25.12 4.36 -13.05
C ASP A 312 -25.00 5.36 -14.21
N GLN A 313 -25.19 6.65 -13.94
CA GLN A 313 -25.03 7.70 -14.94
C GLN A 313 -23.57 7.83 -15.38
N PHE A 314 -22.60 7.70 -14.45
CA PHE A 314 -21.17 7.70 -14.76
C PHE A 314 -20.77 6.54 -15.68
N ILE A 315 -21.35 5.35 -15.51
CA ILE A 315 -21.16 4.22 -16.42
C ILE A 315 -21.76 4.52 -17.80
N ILE A 316 -23.02 4.96 -17.85
CA ILE A 316 -23.74 5.22 -19.10
C ILE A 316 -23.00 6.27 -19.93
N GLU A 317 -22.57 7.38 -19.35
CA GLU A 317 -21.86 8.43 -20.07
C GLU A 317 -20.52 7.92 -20.65
N GLN A 318 -19.77 7.12 -19.90
CA GLN A 318 -18.48 6.61 -20.37
C GLN A 318 -18.58 5.57 -21.49
N LEU A 319 -19.71 4.86 -21.58
CA LEU A 319 -19.93 3.85 -22.60
C LEU A 319 -20.74 4.34 -23.80
N ALA A 320 -21.61 5.33 -23.61
CA ALA A 320 -22.64 5.69 -24.59
C ALA A 320 -23.16 7.14 -24.46
N ALA A 321 -22.34 8.11 -24.01
CA ALA A 321 -22.77 9.51 -23.96
C ALA A 321 -23.31 10.03 -25.30
N ASP A 322 -22.77 9.58 -26.44
CA ASP A 322 -23.23 9.93 -27.80
C ASP A 322 -24.66 9.43 -28.12
N ARG A 323 -25.21 8.53 -27.30
CA ARG A 323 -26.55 7.95 -27.46
C ARG A 323 -27.57 8.51 -26.49
N LEU A 324 -27.19 9.47 -25.64
CA LEU A 324 -28.14 10.14 -24.76
C LEU A 324 -29.07 11.05 -25.59
N PRO A 325 -30.40 11.02 -25.33
CA PRO A 325 -31.40 11.64 -26.19
C PRO A 325 -31.32 13.17 -26.28
N ASP A 326 -30.74 13.84 -25.28
CA ASP A 326 -30.74 15.30 -25.14
C ASP A 326 -29.33 15.93 -25.28
N LEU A 327 -28.40 15.26 -25.98
CA LEU A 327 -27.02 15.74 -26.08
C LEU A 327 -26.83 16.71 -27.26
N THR A 328 -26.31 17.91 -26.97
CA THR A 328 -25.84 18.83 -28.02
C THR A 328 -24.44 18.42 -28.51
N LYS A 329 -24.04 18.88 -29.69
CA LYS A 329 -22.73 18.55 -30.30
C LYS A 329 -21.52 18.96 -29.46
N ASP A 330 -21.68 19.95 -28.57
CA ASP A 330 -20.62 20.52 -27.74
C ASP A 330 -20.82 20.18 -26.24
N ASP A 331 -21.68 19.21 -25.92
CA ASP A 331 -21.98 18.84 -24.52
C ASP A 331 -20.75 18.24 -23.84
N ALA A 332 -20.43 18.73 -22.63
CA ALA A 332 -19.24 18.30 -21.88
C ALA A 332 -19.26 16.80 -21.53
N ARG A 333 -20.44 16.17 -21.47
CA ARG A 333 -20.58 14.73 -21.22
C ARG A 333 -19.98 13.88 -22.34
N LEU A 334 -19.79 14.41 -23.55
CA LEU A 334 -19.08 13.70 -24.63
C LEU A 334 -17.65 13.35 -24.24
N ALA A 335 -17.02 14.11 -23.34
CA ALA A 335 -15.68 13.82 -22.84
C ALA A 335 -15.62 12.47 -22.09
N ALA A 336 -16.74 11.98 -21.55
CA ALA A 336 -16.82 10.70 -20.86
C ALA A 336 -16.44 9.51 -21.76
N LEU A 337 -16.68 9.61 -23.08
CA LEU A 337 -16.29 8.60 -24.07
C LEU A 337 -14.77 8.42 -24.17
N GLY A 338 -14.00 9.28 -23.50
CA GLY A 338 -12.61 9.06 -23.18
C GLY A 338 -12.32 7.65 -22.67
N PHE A 339 -13.18 7.04 -21.86
CA PHE A 339 -12.99 5.66 -21.35
C PHE A 339 -12.73 4.63 -22.47
N ILE A 340 -13.42 4.78 -23.62
CA ILE A 340 -13.30 3.87 -24.78
C ILE A 340 -12.25 4.39 -25.79
N THR A 341 -11.97 5.68 -25.81
CA THR A 341 -11.16 6.32 -26.87
C THR A 341 -9.71 6.60 -26.46
N VAL A 342 -9.42 6.80 -25.17
CA VAL A 342 -8.05 6.87 -24.65
C VAL A 342 -7.48 5.47 -24.43
N GLY A 343 -6.16 5.37 -24.32
CA GLY A 343 -5.46 4.10 -24.11
C GLY A 343 -4.62 3.67 -25.31
N LYS A 344 -4.11 2.44 -25.24
CA LYS A 344 -3.14 1.94 -26.23
C LYS A 344 -3.85 1.63 -27.55
N ARG A 345 -3.29 2.10 -28.67
CA ARG A 345 -3.78 1.77 -30.00
C ARG A 345 -2.91 0.70 -30.66
N PHE A 346 -3.57 -0.25 -31.31
CA PHE A 346 -2.93 -1.35 -32.03
C PHE A 346 -3.10 -1.18 -33.54
N THR A 347 -2.18 -1.74 -34.32
CA THR A 347 -2.29 -1.74 -35.79
C THR A 347 -3.46 -2.61 -36.27
N ASN A 348 -3.78 -3.65 -35.50
CA ASN A 348 -4.95 -4.49 -35.70
C ASN A 348 -6.14 -3.93 -34.90
N ASN A 349 -7.28 -3.72 -35.58
CA ASN A 349 -8.48 -3.20 -34.94
C ASN A 349 -9.05 -4.20 -33.91
N ASP A 350 -8.94 -5.51 -34.16
CA ASP A 350 -9.44 -6.53 -33.22
C ASP A 350 -8.71 -6.51 -31.87
N ASP A 351 -7.42 -6.18 -31.88
CA ASP A 351 -6.65 -6.05 -30.62
C ASP A 351 -6.99 -4.75 -29.87
N THR A 352 -7.44 -3.71 -30.58
CA THR A 352 -7.99 -2.50 -29.95
C THR A 352 -9.38 -2.77 -29.36
N ILE A 353 -10.20 -3.58 -30.02
CA ILE A 353 -11.50 -4.02 -29.49
C ILE A 353 -11.32 -4.90 -28.24
N ASP A 354 -10.41 -5.88 -28.30
CA ASP A 354 -10.06 -6.73 -27.15
C ASP A 354 -9.61 -5.91 -25.95
N GLU A 355 -8.76 -4.90 -26.18
CA GLU A 355 -8.35 -3.96 -25.14
C GLU A 355 -9.55 -3.24 -24.52
N ARG A 356 -10.49 -2.72 -25.31
CA ARG A 356 -11.71 -2.05 -24.80
C ARG A 356 -12.60 -2.97 -23.98
N ILE A 357 -12.80 -4.22 -24.43
CA ILE A 357 -13.53 -5.24 -23.68
C ILE A 357 -12.84 -5.50 -22.35
N ASP A 358 -11.51 -5.63 -22.35
CA ASP A 358 -10.73 -5.91 -21.15
C ASP A 358 -10.86 -4.79 -20.10
N ALA A 359 -10.79 -3.50 -20.45
CA ALA A 359 -11.03 -2.46 -19.44
C ALA A 359 -12.48 -2.31 -19.03
N MET A 360 -13.43 -2.43 -19.96
CA MET A 360 -14.84 -2.35 -19.57
C MET A 360 -15.16 -3.42 -18.52
N THR A 361 -14.72 -4.66 -18.78
CA THR A 361 -14.99 -5.80 -17.90
C THR A 361 -14.19 -5.75 -16.60
N LYS A 362 -12.91 -5.34 -16.63
CA LYS A 362 -12.13 -5.15 -15.39
C LYS A 362 -12.60 -3.94 -14.59
N GLY A 363 -12.88 -2.83 -15.24
CA GLY A 363 -13.20 -1.55 -14.61
C GLY A 363 -14.59 -1.50 -14.00
N PHE A 364 -15.60 -2.06 -14.67
CA PHE A 364 -16.98 -2.02 -14.18
C PHE A 364 -17.46 -3.33 -13.54
N LEU A 365 -16.97 -4.48 -13.99
CA LEU A 365 -17.41 -5.78 -13.46
C LEU A 365 -16.42 -6.39 -12.47
N GLY A 366 -15.18 -5.91 -12.42
CA GLY A 366 -14.11 -6.54 -11.66
C GLY A 366 -13.72 -7.92 -12.19
N LEU A 367 -14.00 -8.22 -13.46
CA LEU A 367 -13.83 -9.54 -14.08
C LEU A 367 -12.81 -9.49 -15.23
N THR A 368 -11.98 -10.53 -15.33
CA THR A 368 -11.02 -10.69 -16.43
C THR A 368 -11.64 -11.49 -17.57
N VAL A 369 -12.25 -10.81 -18.54
CA VAL A 369 -12.97 -11.52 -19.63
C VAL A 369 -12.06 -11.90 -20.80
N ALA A 370 -10.87 -11.32 -20.93
CA ALA A 370 -9.98 -11.52 -22.08
C ALA A 370 -9.63 -13.00 -22.38
N CYS A 371 -9.56 -13.89 -21.38
CA CYS A 371 -9.34 -15.32 -21.63
C CYS A 371 -10.49 -15.97 -22.42
N ALA A 372 -11.70 -15.40 -22.36
CA ALA A 372 -12.87 -15.86 -23.09
C ALA A 372 -12.75 -15.67 -24.63
N ARG A 373 -11.74 -14.92 -25.09
CA ARG A 373 -11.47 -14.65 -26.51
C ARG A 373 -11.27 -15.92 -27.34
N CYS A 374 -10.55 -16.90 -26.80
CA CYS A 374 -10.17 -18.11 -27.55
C CYS A 374 -10.98 -19.35 -27.13
N HIS A 375 -11.48 -19.37 -25.89
CA HIS A 375 -12.20 -20.51 -25.31
C HIS A 375 -13.07 -20.01 -24.14
N ASP A 376 -14.03 -20.80 -23.66
CA ASP A 376 -14.81 -20.44 -22.46
C ASP A 376 -13.88 -20.15 -21.28
N HIS A 377 -14.16 -19.10 -20.50
CA HIS A 377 -13.27 -18.64 -19.45
C HIS A 377 -12.92 -19.78 -18.45
N LYS A 378 -11.67 -19.82 -17.96
CA LYS A 378 -11.15 -20.98 -17.22
C LYS A 378 -11.79 -21.22 -15.85
N PHE A 379 -12.16 -20.16 -15.14
CA PHE A 379 -12.61 -20.21 -13.74
C PHE A 379 -14.00 -19.60 -13.54
N ASP A 380 -14.21 -18.43 -14.13
CA ASP A 380 -15.49 -17.72 -14.07
C ASP A 380 -16.51 -18.23 -15.11
N PRO A 381 -17.83 -18.14 -14.82
CA PRO A 381 -18.90 -18.65 -15.65
C PRO A 381 -19.19 -17.78 -16.88
N ILE A 382 -18.16 -17.52 -17.69
CA ILE A 382 -18.18 -16.60 -18.83
C ILE A 382 -17.91 -17.39 -20.13
N PRO A 383 -18.94 -17.64 -20.96
CA PRO A 383 -18.78 -18.30 -22.25
C PRO A 383 -17.99 -17.45 -23.24
N ALA A 384 -17.32 -18.09 -24.19
CA ALA A 384 -16.71 -17.38 -25.32
C ALA A 384 -17.75 -16.59 -26.14
N ALA A 385 -18.99 -17.10 -26.21
CA ALA A 385 -20.10 -16.42 -26.89
C ALA A 385 -20.40 -15.03 -26.31
N ASP A 386 -20.27 -14.84 -24.99
CA ASP A 386 -20.51 -13.55 -24.34
C ASP A 386 -19.39 -12.56 -24.68
N TYR A 387 -18.14 -13.02 -24.73
CA TYR A 387 -17.01 -12.22 -25.23
C TYR A 387 -17.28 -11.74 -26.66
N TYR A 388 -17.68 -12.64 -27.57
CA TYR A 388 -17.93 -12.26 -28.96
C TYR A 388 -19.19 -11.41 -29.14
N SER A 389 -20.15 -11.49 -28.22
CA SER A 389 -21.29 -10.57 -28.16
C SER A 389 -20.84 -9.13 -27.84
N LEU A 390 -19.91 -8.97 -26.89
CA LEU A 390 -19.27 -7.68 -26.60
C LEU A 390 -18.41 -7.20 -27.77
N HIS A 391 -17.64 -8.09 -28.40
CA HIS A 391 -16.85 -7.76 -29.60
C HIS A 391 -17.76 -7.21 -30.72
N GLY A 392 -18.92 -7.81 -30.96
CA GLY A 392 -19.91 -7.31 -31.90
C GLY A 392 -20.34 -5.86 -31.62
N ILE A 393 -20.57 -5.51 -30.34
CA ILE A 393 -20.90 -4.13 -29.92
C ILE A 393 -19.72 -3.18 -30.21
N PHE A 394 -18.52 -3.51 -29.74
CA PHE A 394 -17.35 -2.65 -29.90
C PHE A 394 -16.86 -2.53 -31.35
N SER A 395 -17.08 -3.56 -32.17
CA SER A 395 -16.80 -3.52 -33.62
C SER A 395 -17.69 -2.53 -34.38
N SER A 396 -18.85 -2.18 -33.81
CA SER A 396 -19.79 -1.22 -34.37
C SER A 396 -19.49 0.24 -33.99
N ILE A 397 -18.44 0.49 -33.21
CA ILE A 397 -18.03 1.84 -32.79
C ILE A 397 -17.18 2.47 -33.90
N GLY A 398 -17.58 3.67 -34.34
CA GLY A 398 -16.84 4.51 -35.28
C GLY A 398 -16.33 5.77 -34.62
N GLU A 399 -15.07 6.13 -34.88
CA GLU A 399 -14.52 7.43 -34.47
C GLU A 399 -14.82 8.47 -35.55
N PRO A 400 -15.37 9.64 -35.19
CA PRO A 400 -15.70 10.67 -36.16
C PRO A 400 -14.41 11.28 -36.74
N LEU A 401 -14.45 11.63 -38.03
CA LEU A 401 -13.32 12.30 -38.70
C LEU A 401 -13.01 13.68 -38.09
N ASN A 402 -14.02 14.33 -37.51
CA ASN A 402 -13.89 15.58 -36.77
C ASN A 402 -14.26 15.31 -35.32
N GLU A 403 -13.32 15.51 -34.40
CA GLU A 403 -13.57 15.37 -32.97
C GLU A 403 -14.54 16.48 -32.49
N PRO A 404 -15.48 16.18 -31.57
CA PRO A 404 -16.35 17.19 -30.98
C PRO A 404 -15.53 18.21 -30.18
N VAL A 405 -15.94 19.49 -30.24
CA VAL A 405 -15.29 20.56 -29.48
C VAL A 405 -15.85 20.54 -28.06
N VAL A 406 -15.04 20.06 -27.11
CA VAL A 406 -15.41 20.10 -25.68
C VAL A 406 -15.13 21.49 -25.12
N LYS A 407 -16.20 22.23 -24.79
CA LYS A 407 -16.10 23.49 -24.04
C LYS A 407 -15.82 23.15 -22.57
N SER A 408 -14.62 23.47 -22.10
CA SER A 408 -14.24 23.47 -20.69
C SER A 408 -14.06 24.90 -20.20
N ALA A 409 -14.04 25.14 -18.88
CA ALA A 409 -13.68 26.45 -18.34
C ALA A 409 -12.30 26.94 -18.83
N MET A 410 -11.38 26.03 -19.16
CA MET A 410 -10.07 26.36 -19.74
C MET A 410 -10.11 26.70 -21.24
N THR A 411 -11.05 26.13 -22.00
CA THR A 411 -11.18 26.33 -23.48
C THR A 411 -12.27 27.31 -23.88
N SER A 412 -13.18 27.67 -22.97
CA SER A 412 -14.35 28.52 -23.25
C SER A 412 -14.46 29.79 -22.39
N GLY A 413 -13.45 30.11 -21.57
CA GLY A 413 -13.42 31.33 -20.78
C GLY A 413 -12.79 32.51 -21.53
N ALA A 414 -13.61 33.44 -22.03
CA ALA A 414 -13.18 34.76 -22.53
C ALA A 414 -12.59 35.70 -21.44
N ARG A 415 -11.98 35.19 -20.36
CA ARG A 415 -11.59 35.99 -19.18
C ARG A 415 -10.26 35.67 -18.50
N ALA A 416 -9.45 34.76 -19.01
CA ALA A 416 -8.07 34.67 -18.52
C ALA A 416 -7.11 34.72 -19.71
N THR A 417 -6.54 35.90 -19.95
CA THR A 417 -5.30 35.96 -20.73
C THR A 417 -4.29 35.00 -20.09
N PRO A 418 -3.36 34.41 -20.84
CA PRO A 418 -2.27 33.60 -20.26
C PRO A 418 -1.57 34.30 -19.08
N SER A 419 -1.54 35.64 -19.06
CA SER A 419 -1.06 36.45 -17.93
C SER A 419 -1.94 36.37 -16.67
N ALA A 420 -3.26 36.35 -16.78
CA ALA A 420 -4.16 36.24 -15.62
C ALA A 420 -4.10 34.85 -14.98
N VAL A 421 -4.03 33.78 -15.79
CA VAL A 421 -3.81 32.41 -15.29
C VAL A 421 -2.45 32.30 -14.60
N ARG A 422 -1.42 32.89 -15.20
CA ARG A 422 -0.07 32.92 -14.61
C ARG A 422 -0.03 33.68 -13.28
N LEU A 423 -0.70 34.84 -13.20
CA LEU A 423 -0.78 35.63 -11.96
C LEU A 423 -1.54 34.88 -10.86
N ASP A 424 -2.65 34.21 -11.17
CA ASP A 424 -3.37 33.37 -10.21
C ASP A 424 -2.50 32.20 -9.73
N TYR A 425 -1.80 31.54 -10.65
CA TYR A 425 -0.83 30.49 -10.31
C TYR A 425 0.29 31.01 -9.40
N GLU A 426 0.94 32.12 -9.74
CA GLU A 426 2.00 32.73 -8.94
C GLU A 426 1.50 33.15 -7.54
N LYS A 427 0.26 33.65 -7.45
CA LYS A 427 -0.39 33.97 -6.18
C LYS A 427 -0.63 32.72 -5.33
N LYS A 428 -1.21 31.66 -5.90
CA LYS A 428 -1.46 30.39 -5.21
C LYS A 428 -0.16 29.72 -4.78
N MET A 429 0.86 29.75 -5.64
CA MET A 429 2.18 29.22 -5.33
C MET A 429 2.82 29.98 -4.16
N THR A 430 2.77 31.31 -4.18
CA THR A 430 3.26 32.13 -3.05
C THR A 430 2.52 31.80 -1.76
N ALA A 431 1.19 31.68 -1.80
CA ALA A 431 0.40 31.32 -0.62
C ALA A 431 0.77 29.95 -0.04
N LEU A 432 1.00 28.95 -0.90
CA LEU A 432 1.45 27.62 -0.48
C LEU A 432 2.87 27.66 0.11
N GLN A 433 3.78 28.44 -0.48
CA GLN A 433 5.12 28.65 0.06
C GLN A 433 5.07 29.30 1.45
N ASP A 434 4.25 30.33 1.61
CA ASP A 434 3.99 31.01 2.87
C ASP A 434 3.46 30.05 3.95
N ASP A 435 2.49 29.19 3.59
CA ASP A 435 1.93 28.18 4.50
C ASP A 435 2.95 27.13 4.90
N ASN A 436 3.75 26.63 3.94
CA ASN A 436 4.82 25.66 4.20
C ASN A 436 5.89 26.24 5.13
N VAL A 437 6.32 27.49 4.89
CA VAL A 437 7.29 28.17 5.76
C VAL A 437 6.74 28.35 7.17
N ARG A 438 5.48 28.81 7.32
CA ARG A 438 4.82 28.87 8.63
C ARG A 438 4.78 27.52 9.32
N GLY A 439 4.43 26.47 8.57
CA GLY A 439 4.36 25.10 9.08
C GLY A 439 5.72 24.62 9.60
N TYR A 440 6.79 24.87 8.84
CA TYR A 440 8.16 24.55 9.23
C TYR A 440 8.56 25.23 10.54
N PHE A 441 8.39 26.55 10.66
CA PHE A 441 8.78 27.27 11.88
C PHE A 441 7.91 26.94 13.08
N SER A 442 6.64 26.61 12.87
CA SER A 442 5.78 26.07 13.94
C SER A 442 6.34 24.76 14.48
N HIS A 443 6.70 23.82 13.59
CA HIS A 443 7.32 22.55 13.96
C HIS A 443 8.68 22.74 14.66
N VAL A 444 9.57 23.56 14.09
CA VAL A 444 10.88 23.87 14.69
C VAL A 444 10.72 24.50 16.07
N SER A 445 9.76 25.44 16.23
CA SER A 445 9.49 26.07 17.53
C SER A 445 9.05 25.05 18.58
N HIS A 446 8.25 24.05 18.19
CA HIS A 446 7.83 22.96 19.08
C HIS A 446 9.01 22.07 19.50
N LEU A 447 9.84 21.66 18.55
CA LEU A 447 11.04 20.87 18.81
C LEU A 447 12.00 21.62 19.73
N LEU A 448 12.32 22.88 19.41
CA LEU A 448 13.22 23.71 20.20
C LEU A 448 12.68 23.94 21.60
N LYS A 449 11.37 24.20 21.78
CA LYS A 449 10.75 24.29 23.10
C LYS A 449 11.01 23.04 23.95
N THR A 450 10.87 21.86 23.36
CA THR A 450 11.14 20.58 24.03
C THR A 450 12.62 20.46 24.38
N ILE A 451 13.52 20.67 23.41
CA ILE A 451 14.98 20.61 23.60
C ILE A 451 15.44 21.57 24.69
N HIS A 452 14.97 22.82 24.65
CA HIS A 452 15.37 23.90 25.54
C HIS A 452 14.86 23.67 26.96
N SER A 453 13.63 23.18 27.13
CA SER A 453 13.06 22.91 28.45
C SER A 453 13.68 21.68 29.14
N GLU A 454 14.19 20.74 28.34
CA GLU A 454 14.81 19.48 28.77
C GLU A 454 16.33 19.43 28.52
N PHE A 455 16.94 20.58 28.28
CA PHE A 455 18.33 20.69 27.81
C PHE A 455 19.31 19.94 28.72
N ALA A 456 19.17 20.07 30.04
CA ALA A 456 20.10 19.48 30.99
C ALA A 456 20.15 17.96 30.85
N ALA A 457 18.99 17.31 30.91
CA ALA A 457 18.86 15.86 30.81
C ALA A 457 19.38 15.34 29.47
N ARG A 458 19.04 16.02 28.37
CA ARG A 458 19.44 15.63 27.00
C ARG A 458 20.95 15.79 26.79
N ALA A 459 21.55 16.88 27.29
CA ALA A 459 23.00 17.09 27.24
C ALA A 459 23.77 16.06 28.08
N LEU A 460 23.31 15.79 29.31
CA LEU A 460 23.91 14.78 30.19
C LEU A 460 23.82 13.39 29.58
N THR A 461 22.66 13.03 29.02
CA THR A 461 22.44 11.76 28.32
C THR A 461 23.43 11.57 27.18
N ASN A 462 23.64 12.61 26.36
CA ASN A 462 24.62 12.55 25.27
C ASN A 462 26.06 12.41 25.79
N MET A 463 26.39 13.09 26.88
CA MET A 463 27.71 12.96 27.52
C MET A 463 27.97 11.55 28.08
N ALA A 464 26.92 10.85 28.53
CA ALA A 464 27.01 9.50 29.12
C ALA A 464 27.09 8.35 28.09
N GLY A 465 27.12 8.65 26.78
CA GLY A 465 27.14 7.65 25.71
C GLY A 465 25.84 7.56 24.90
N GLY A 466 24.92 8.51 25.12
CA GLY A 466 23.66 8.60 24.40
C GLY A 466 22.52 7.81 25.04
N PRO A 467 21.29 7.96 24.52
CA PRO A 467 20.06 7.44 25.13
C PRO A 467 19.96 5.92 25.18
N ARG A 468 20.79 5.20 24.41
CA ARG A 468 20.84 3.73 24.38
C ARG A 468 21.96 3.13 25.23
N SER A 469 22.76 3.97 25.87
CA SER A 469 23.81 3.52 26.80
C SER A 469 23.23 3.32 28.20
N THR A 470 23.84 2.47 29.02
CA THR A 470 23.42 2.28 30.43
C THR A 470 23.37 3.61 31.19
N GLY A 471 24.43 4.43 31.08
CA GLY A 471 24.45 5.75 31.72
C GLY A 471 23.41 6.72 31.16
N GLY A 472 23.05 6.61 29.89
CA GLY A 472 21.95 7.38 29.29
C GLY A 472 20.58 6.96 29.83
N PHE A 473 20.33 5.66 29.98
CA PHE A 473 19.07 5.15 30.56
C PHE A 473 18.87 5.66 32.00
N ASP A 474 19.91 5.61 32.83
CA ASP A 474 19.85 6.09 34.21
C ASP A 474 19.48 7.59 34.29
N ILE A 475 19.97 8.39 33.34
CA ILE A 475 19.65 9.82 33.26
C ILE A 475 18.20 10.03 32.79
N LEU A 476 17.75 9.30 31.76
CA LEU A 476 16.36 9.38 31.29
C LEU A 476 15.37 9.02 32.40
N GLU A 477 15.66 7.98 33.19
CA GLU A 477 14.84 7.59 34.35
C GLU A 477 14.87 8.68 35.44
N ARG A 478 16.06 9.18 35.79
CA ARG A 478 16.22 10.25 36.80
C ARG A 478 15.42 11.50 36.46
N TYR A 479 15.42 11.90 35.19
CA TYR A 479 14.69 13.07 34.70
C TYR A 479 13.26 12.77 34.25
N LYS A 480 12.81 11.51 34.32
CA LYS A 480 11.49 11.04 33.89
C LYS A 480 11.16 11.37 32.43
N LEU A 481 12.14 11.22 31.55
CA LEU A 481 12.00 11.50 30.12
C LEU A 481 11.73 10.23 29.32
N THR A 482 10.84 10.34 28.33
CA THR A 482 10.62 9.31 27.33
C THR A 482 11.57 9.51 26.15
N PHE A 483 12.13 8.40 25.64
CA PHE A 483 12.92 8.42 24.41
C PHE A 483 12.07 8.93 23.23
N ASN A 484 12.54 9.97 22.56
CA ASN A 484 11.97 10.57 21.36
C ASN A 484 13.03 10.64 20.26
N ARG A 485 12.88 9.83 19.21
CA ARG A 485 13.85 9.71 18.10
C ARG A 485 14.14 11.02 17.36
N GLU A 486 13.19 11.94 17.29
CA GLU A 486 13.35 13.21 16.57
C GLU A 486 14.21 14.22 17.33
N VAL A 487 14.18 14.12 18.66
CA VAL A 487 14.85 15.06 19.57
C VAL A 487 16.11 14.45 20.16
N ASP A 488 16.15 13.14 20.35
CA ASP A 488 17.27 12.43 20.94
C ASP A 488 18.43 12.29 19.95
N GLY A 489 19.61 12.74 20.37
CA GLY A 489 20.79 12.85 19.49
C GLY A 489 20.93 14.20 18.79
N SER A 490 19.95 15.10 18.93
CA SER A 490 20.04 16.48 18.42
C SER A 490 21.12 17.31 19.13
N ILE A 491 21.30 17.09 20.43
CA ILE A 491 22.26 17.82 21.27
C ILE A 491 23.65 17.20 21.11
N LEU A 492 24.51 17.89 20.37
CA LEU A 492 25.94 17.58 20.33
C LEU A 492 26.69 18.41 21.36
N VAL A 493 27.34 17.73 22.31
CA VAL A 493 28.17 18.37 23.33
C VAL A 493 29.61 18.46 22.84
N GLN A 494 30.03 19.67 22.44
CA GLN A 494 31.33 19.91 21.81
C GLN A 494 32.08 21.06 22.51
N THR A 495 33.41 21.01 22.51
CA THR A 495 34.28 21.98 23.20
C THR A 495 34.37 23.34 22.52
N ASN A 496 34.07 23.40 21.22
CA ASN A 496 34.01 24.63 20.40
C ASN A 496 32.61 25.25 20.37
N SER A 497 31.58 24.59 20.92
CA SER A 497 30.22 25.13 20.91
C SER A 497 30.10 26.36 21.85
N PRO A 498 29.47 27.45 21.40
CA PRO A 498 29.21 28.62 22.26
C PRO A 498 28.22 28.32 23.39
N ILE A 499 27.43 27.24 23.30
CA ILE A 499 26.44 26.82 24.30
C ILE A 499 26.99 25.69 25.18
N THR A 500 27.51 24.62 24.57
CA THR A 500 27.93 23.41 25.31
C THR A 500 29.42 23.36 25.62
N GLY A 501 30.23 24.32 25.14
CA GLY A 501 31.68 24.35 25.34
C GLY A 501 32.11 24.16 26.80
N PRO A 502 31.54 24.91 27.76
CA PRO A 502 31.83 24.72 29.18
C PRO A 502 31.48 23.31 29.70
N LEU A 503 30.31 22.77 29.32
CA LEU A 503 29.88 21.41 29.69
C LEU A 503 30.82 20.33 29.14
N ALA A 504 31.21 20.46 27.87
CA ALA A 504 32.12 19.52 27.21
C ALA A 504 33.50 19.47 27.89
N ARG A 505 33.98 20.61 28.40
CA ARG A 505 35.25 20.68 29.14
C ARG A 505 35.13 20.07 30.53
N LEU A 506 34.00 20.31 31.21
CA LEU A 506 33.71 19.75 32.53
C LEU A 506 33.50 18.23 32.53
N LYS A 507 33.11 17.63 31.40
CA LYS A 507 33.01 16.17 31.24
C LYS A 507 34.31 15.43 31.63
N LYS A 508 35.47 16.09 31.54
CA LYS A 508 36.78 15.52 31.88
C LYS A 508 37.14 15.59 33.37
N VAL A 509 36.34 16.30 34.18
CA VAL A 509 36.59 16.48 35.62
C VAL A 509 36.01 15.29 36.38
N SER A 510 36.81 14.68 37.27
CA SER A 510 36.33 13.57 38.09
C SER A 510 35.28 14.02 39.11
N GLU A 511 34.28 13.18 39.37
CA GLU A 511 33.20 13.47 40.34
C GLU A 511 33.76 13.81 41.74
N LYS A 512 34.81 13.11 42.18
CA LYS A 512 35.44 13.31 43.49
C LYS A 512 36.00 14.72 43.70
N ASN A 513 36.53 15.33 42.64
CA ASN A 513 37.17 16.64 42.71
C ASN A 513 36.31 17.75 42.07
N PHE A 514 35.10 17.42 41.63
CA PHE A 514 34.30 18.31 40.77
C PHE A 514 34.09 19.69 41.39
N ALA A 515 33.66 19.75 42.66
CA ALA A 515 33.41 21.01 43.36
C ALA A 515 34.65 21.92 43.47
N GLN A 516 35.85 21.35 43.49
CA GLN A 516 37.11 22.10 43.62
C GLN A 516 37.66 22.55 42.25
N GLU A 517 37.54 21.71 41.23
CA GLU A 517 38.13 21.95 39.91
C GLU A 517 37.18 22.67 38.94
N ALA A 518 35.87 22.43 39.04
CA ALA A 518 34.88 22.95 38.10
C ALA A 518 34.89 24.49 37.98
N PRO A 519 35.01 25.29 39.05
CA PRO A 519 35.09 26.75 38.92
C PRO A 519 36.28 27.22 38.07
N LYS A 520 37.42 26.52 38.15
CA LYS A 520 38.62 26.85 37.35
C LYS A 520 38.40 26.49 35.88
N VAL A 521 37.79 25.33 35.62
CA VAL A 521 37.46 24.88 34.25
C VAL A 521 36.44 25.82 33.60
N ILE A 522 35.41 26.25 34.34
CA ILE A 522 34.45 27.25 33.86
C ILE A 522 35.16 28.55 33.54
N ALA A 523 35.98 29.10 34.45
CA ALA A 523 36.71 30.34 34.21
C ALA A 523 37.61 30.26 32.97
N ALA A 524 38.29 29.13 32.77
CA ALA A 524 39.11 28.88 31.57
C ALA A 524 38.27 28.81 30.29
N ALA A 525 37.09 28.18 30.34
CA ALA A 525 36.17 28.12 29.21
C ALA A 525 35.63 29.51 28.83
N LEU A 526 35.29 30.34 29.82
CA LEU A 526 34.79 31.70 29.60
C LEU A 526 35.86 32.66 29.06
N ALA A 527 37.14 32.39 29.34
CA ALA A 527 38.27 33.18 28.84
C ALA A 527 38.77 32.74 27.45
N ASP A 528 38.24 31.65 26.89
CA ASP A 528 38.67 31.11 25.61
C ASP A 528 38.14 31.96 24.45
N THR A 529 39.03 32.72 23.80
CA THR A 529 38.69 33.58 22.66
C THR A 529 38.61 32.82 21.34
N SER A 530 39.11 31.57 21.27
CA SER A 530 39.05 30.74 20.07
C SER A 530 37.69 30.07 19.89
N SER A 531 36.93 29.94 20.98
CA SER A 531 35.57 29.39 20.99
C SER A 531 34.74 30.15 22.00
N PRO A 532 34.35 31.41 21.70
CA PRO A 532 33.71 32.29 22.65
C PRO A 532 32.36 31.72 23.11
N VAL A 533 32.15 31.68 24.42
CA VAL A 533 30.90 31.24 25.02
C VAL A 533 29.83 32.31 24.79
N ASN A 534 28.60 31.89 24.50
CA ASN A 534 27.46 32.78 24.37
C ASN A 534 27.34 33.68 25.61
N PRO A 535 27.16 35.01 25.47
CA PRO A 535 27.17 35.92 26.60
C PRO A 535 26.17 35.58 27.73
N LEU A 536 24.97 35.10 27.38
CA LEU A 536 23.94 34.74 28.35
C LEU A 536 24.30 33.46 29.12
N ILE A 537 24.92 32.49 28.43
CA ILE A 537 25.49 31.30 29.07
C ILE A 537 26.68 31.69 29.96
N ALA A 538 27.57 32.55 29.46
CA ALA A 538 28.73 33.02 30.20
C ALA A 538 28.32 33.72 31.50
N ASP A 539 27.29 34.56 31.46
CA ASP A 539 26.75 35.26 32.62
C ASP A 539 26.15 34.29 33.64
N ALA A 540 25.41 33.26 33.18
CA ALA A 540 24.82 32.25 34.07
C ALA A 540 25.87 31.37 34.76
N LEU A 541 27.00 31.13 34.10
CA LEU A 541 28.09 30.33 34.64
C LEU A 541 29.10 31.16 35.45
N ARG A 542 29.09 32.49 35.29
CA ARG A 542 30.03 33.37 36.00
C ARG A 542 29.79 33.27 37.51
N ASN A 543 30.85 32.96 38.25
CA ASN A 543 30.83 32.73 39.70
C ASN A 543 30.02 31.52 40.18
N LEU A 544 29.54 30.66 39.27
CA LEU A 544 28.92 29.40 39.67
C LEU A 544 29.95 28.52 40.39
N LYS A 545 29.56 27.97 41.54
CA LYS A 545 30.38 27.03 42.33
C LYS A 545 29.71 25.65 42.33
N PRO A 546 29.65 24.97 41.18
CA PRO A 546 28.83 23.79 41.04
C PRO A 546 29.47 22.62 41.78
N LYS A 547 28.64 21.80 42.45
CA LYS A 547 29.08 20.56 43.10
C LYS A 547 29.02 19.36 42.15
N THR A 548 28.18 19.44 41.13
CA THR A 548 27.95 18.37 40.15
C THR A 548 27.85 18.95 38.75
N ILE A 549 28.01 18.09 37.73
CA ILE A 549 27.81 18.49 36.33
C ILE A 549 26.35 18.81 36.04
N ASP A 550 25.40 18.18 36.75
CA ASP A 550 23.96 18.46 36.67
C ASP A 550 23.65 19.93 37.00
N GLU A 551 24.29 20.50 38.03
CA GLU A 551 24.10 21.92 38.40
C GLU A 551 24.52 22.88 37.27
N VAL A 552 25.56 22.53 36.50
CA VAL A 552 26.00 23.32 35.35
C VAL A 552 25.03 23.16 34.18
N ALA A 553 24.58 21.93 33.91
CA ALA A 553 23.63 21.65 32.84
C ALA A 553 22.27 22.35 33.10
N LEU A 554 21.83 22.37 34.36
CA LEU A 554 20.64 23.08 34.81
C LEU A 554 20.80 24.60 34.70
N ALA A 555 21.97 25.16 35.03
CA ALA A 555 22.24 26.58 34.84
C ALA A 555 22.13 27.00 33.35
N CYS A 556 22.65 26.18 32.42
CA CYS A 556 22.46 26.39 30.99
C CYS A 556 20.99 26.26 30.56
N GLN A 557 20.27 25.26 31.07
CA GLN A 557 18.83 25.10 30.80
C GLN A 557 18.02 26.32 31.27
N ASP A 558 18.37 26.90 32.41
CA ASP A 558 17.71 28.09 32.95
C ASP A 558 17.90 29.32 32.06
N VAL A 559 19.02 29.42 31.33
CA VAL A 559 19.23 30.48 30.33
C VAL A 559 18.20 30.37 29.22
N PHE A 560 17.96 29.17 28.69
CA PHE A 560 16.92 28.96 27.68
C PHE A 560 15.53 29.30 28.22
N LYS A 561 15.19 28.84 29.43
CA LYS A 561 13.89 29.12 30.05
C LYS A 561 13.66 30.63 30.26
N LYS A 562 14.66 31.35 30.77
CA LYS A 562 14.57 32.80 31.00
C LYS A 562 14.44 33.62 29.72
N ASN A 563 14.96 33.11 28.60
CA ASN A 563 14.94 33.79 27.31
C ASN A 563 13.94 33.17 26.32
N HIS A 564 13.03 32.31 26.77
CA HIS A 564 12.13 31.55 25.89
C HIS A 564 11.34 32.46 24.94
N ASP A 565 10.70 33.51 25.47
CA ASP A 565 9.89 34.42 24.66
C ASP A 565 10.74 35.20 23.65
N ARG A 566 11.98 35.56 24.02
CA ARG A 566 12.94 36.24 23.13
C ARG A 566 13.40 35.31 22.01
N ILE A 567 13.63 34.04 22.33
CA ILE A 567 13.98 32.99 21.36
C ILE A 567 12.83 32.78 20.37
N LEU A 568 11.59 32.65 20.85
CA LEU A 568 10.42 32.51 19.98
C LEU A 568 10.21 33.75 19.11
N ALA A 569 10.39 34.95 19.67
CA ALA A 569 10.32 36.19 18.92
C ALA A 569 11.39 36.25 17.81
N HIS A 570 12.61 35.78 18.10
CA HIS A 570 13.66 35.66 17.09
C HIS A 570 13.28 34.70 15.97
N ILE A 571 12.78 33.50 16.31
CA ILE A 571 12.34 32.50 15.32
C ILE A 571 11.24 33.08 14.41
N GLN A 572 10.31 33.85 14.98
CA GLN A 572 9.23 34.46 14.22
C GLN A 572 9.70 35.47 13.16
N LEU A 573 10.89 36.05 13.32
CA LEU A 573 11.49 36.94 12.30
C LEU A 573 11.81 36.21 11.00
N HIS A 574 12.07 34.91 11.06
CA HIS A 574 12.46 34.10 9.89
C HIS A 574 11.27 33.61 9.07
N VAL A 575 10.04 33.77 9.57
CA VAL A 575 8.80 33.29 8.94
C VAL A 575 8.34 34.16 7.76
N THR A 576 8.84 35.39 7.63
CA THR A 576 8.37 36.38 6.64
C THR A 576 9.46 36.73 5.63
N ALA A 577 9.14 36.67 4.34
CA ALA A 577 10.03 37.06 3.25
C ALA A 577 10.64 38.46 3.45
N GLY A 578 11.94 38.60 3.22
CA GLY A 578 12.67 39.88 3.30
C GLY A 578 12.88 40.45 4.71
N ARG A 579 12.31 39.85 5.76
CA ARG A 579 12.70 40.18 7.16
C ARG A 579 14.08 39.60 7.43
N ARG A 580 15.00 40.44 7.90
CA ARG A 580 16.33 40.00 8.29
C ARG A 580 16.45 39.94 9.81
N ALA A 581 16.87 38.79 10.32
CA ALA A 581 17.17 38.58 11.73
C ALA A 581 18.59 39.07 12.12
N ASP A 582 19.35 39.60 11.15
CA ASP A 582 20.71 40.13 11.30
C ASP A 582 20.81 41.36 12.23
N ARG A 583 19.68 41.95 12.63
CA ARG A 583 19.58 43.09 13.55
C ARG A 583 19.14 42.76 14.96
N ASP A 584 18.86 41.49 15.26
CA ASP A 584 18.45 41.05 16.60
C ASP A 584 19.66 40.75 17.50
N ASP A 585 19.44 40.54 18.81
CA ASP A 585 20.49 40.24 19.77
C ASP A 585 21.28 38.97 19.36
N PRO A 586 22.58 39.07 19.03
CA PRO A 586 23.38 37.93 18.60
C PRO A 586 23.42 36.78 19.61
N ALA A 587 23.28 37.08 20.90
CA ALA A 587 23.24 36.05 21.94
C ALA A 587 21.92 35.27 21.91
N ILE A 588 20.79 35.93 21.60
CA ILE A 588 19.50 35.26 21.40
C ILE A 588 19.48 34.48 20.10
N ALA A 589 20.04 35.02 19.02
CA ALA A 589 20.14 34.34 17.73
C ALA A 589 20.90 33.00 17.87
N GLN A 590 22.00 32.98 18.63
CA GLN A 590 22.74 31.75 18.93
C GLN A 590 21.95 30.74 19.77
N LEU A 591 21.12 31.19 20.73
CA LEU A 591 20.25 30.29 21.50
C LEU A 591 19.12 29.73 20.62
N ALA A 592 18.53 30.55 19.76
CA ALA A 592 17.49 30.14 18.82
C ALA A 592 18.00 29.15 17.76
N ALA A 593 19.27 29.27 17.36
CA ALA A 593 19.94 28.37 16.42
C ALA A 593 20.64 27.18 17.10
N TYR A 594 20.29 26.85 18.35
CA TYR A 594 20.81 25.67 19.04
C TYR A 594 19.71 24.60 19.21
N PRO A 595 19.93 23.34 18.78
CA PRO A 595 21.21 22.74 18.37
C PRO A 595 21.52 22.82 16.86
N TRP A 596 20.63 23.42 16.07
CA TRP A 596 20.76 23.45 14.62
C TRP A 596 20.64 24.87 14.04
N PRO A 597 21.34 25.18 12.94
CA PRO A 597 21.14 26.43 12.23
C PRO A 597 19.67 26.66 11.89
N LEU A 598 19.22 27.89 12.08
CA LEU A 598 17.87 28.32 11.73
C LEU A 598 17.90 28.94 10.32
N PRO A 599 17.24 28.35 9.31
CA PRO A 599 17.15 28.95 7.98
C PRO A 599 16.22 30.16 7.97
N ASN A 600 16.34 31.02 6.96
CA ASN A 600 15.36 32.07 6.68
C ASN A 600 14.26 31.60 5.70
N TYR A 601 13.28 32.47 5.46
CA TYR A 601 12.16 32.24 4.53
C TYR A 601 12.63 31.76 3.15
N GLU A 602 13.63 32.44 2.57
CA GLU A 602 14.12 32.16 1.22
C GLU A 602 14.87 30.82 1.15
N GLU A 603 15.55 30.43 2.23
CA GLU A 603 16.33 29.19 2.31
C GLU A 603 15.45 27.95 2.38
N ILE A 604 14.30 28.01 3.06
CA ILE A 604 13.37 26.87 3.20
C ILE A 604 12.97 26.35 1.81
N ASN A 605 12.68 27.24 0.87
CA ASN A 605 12.27 26.88 -0.49
C ASN A 605 13.40 26.32 -1.37
N THR A 606 14.66 26.45 -0.96
CA THR A 606 15.84 25.93 -1.68
C THR A 606 16.36 24.61 -1.12
N THR A 607 15.73 24.11 -0.06
CA THR A 607 16.24 22.97 0.69
C THR A 607 15.96 21.67 -0.04
N LEU A 608 16.95 20.77 -0.08
CA LEU A 608 16.78 19.40 -0.55
C LEU A 608 15.57 18.72 0.11
N GLN A 609 15.26 19.02 1.39
CA GLN A 609 14.07 18.51 2.07
C GLN A 609 12.74 18.90 1.41
N MET A 610 12.58 20.11 0.86
CA MET A 610 11.35 20.46 0.11
C MET A 610 11.28 19.72 -1.23
N ALA A 611 12.42 19.49 -1.88
CA ALA A 611 12.47 18.63 -3.06
C ALA A 611 12.10 17.17 -2.70
N LEU A 612 12.65 16.62 -1.62
CA LEU A 612 12.39 15.25 -1.14
C LEU A 612 10.95 15.06 -0.61
N LEU A 613 10.37 16.08 0.02
CA LEU A 613 8.97 16.11 0.49
C LEU A 613 7.97 16.25 -0.66
N CYS A 614 8.40 16.74 -1.83
CA CYS A 614 7.56 16.82 -3.04
C CYS A 614 7.82 15.66 -4.03
N GLU A 615 8.84 14.84 -3.81
CA GLU A 615 9.10 13.64 -4.60
C GLU A 615 8.21 12.47 -4.14
N THR A 616 7.33 12.03 -5.05
CA THR A 616 6.20 11.11 -4.79
C THR A 616 6.57 9.73 -4.23
N ARG A 617 7.84 9.32 -4.30
CA ARG A 617 8.32 8.05 -3.73
C ARG A 617 8.95 8.18 -2.36
N GLN A 618 9.41 9.37 -1.98
CA GLN A 618 10.11 9.55 -0.73
C GLN A 618 9.23 10.14 0.35
N PHE A 619 8.09 10.77 0.04
CA PHE A 619 7.17 11.42 1.01
C PHE A 619 7.05 10.79 2.43
N CYS A 620 7.13 9.47 2.59
CA CYS A 620 7.06 8.78 3.88
C CYS A 620 8.39 8.70 4.67
N GLU A 621 9.56 8.85 4.04
CA GLU A 621 10.89 8.75 4.65
C GLU A 621 11.52 10.07 5.18
N PRO A 622 11.39 11.26 4.54
CA PRO A 622 12.21 12.44 4.88
C PRO A 622 11.77 13.14 6.15
N TRP A 623 10.59 12.86 6.71
CA TRP A 623 10.23 13.25 8.08
C TRP A 623 11.17 12.62 9.12
N GLN A 624 11.89 11.55 8.74
CA GLN A 624 12.89 10.91 9.59
C GLN A 624 14.30 11.49 9.42
N ALA A 625 14.52 12.37 8.44
CA ALA A 625 15.78 13.06 8.26
C ALA A 625 15.77 14.33 9.15
N PRO A 626 16.74 14.48 10.07
CA PRO A 626 16.78 15.67 10.91
C PRO A 626 16.89 16.93 10.04
N PRO A 627 16.20 18.03 10.40
CA PRO A 627 16.24 19.30 9.66
C PRO A 627 17.67 19.77 9.34
N SER A 628 18.64 19.36 10.16
CA SER A 628 20.05 19.75 10.10
C SER A 628 20.85 19.23 8.90
N ALA A 629 20.38 18.22 8.16
CA ALA A 629 21.22 17.57 7.13
C ALA A 629 21.42 18.41 5.85
N SER A 630 20.66 19.50 5.68
CA SER A 630 20.61 20.23 4.39
C SER A 630 20.80 21.76 4.47
N PHE A 631 20.91 22.35 5.66
CA PHE A 631 21.15 23.79 5.81
C PHE A 631 22.60 24.10 6.14
N VAL A 632 23.28 24.79 5.23
CA VAL A 632 24.60 25.38 5.47
C VAL A 632 24.43 26.79 6.01
N ASN A 633 24.12 26.84 7.31
CA ASN A 633 24.61 27.84 8.26
C ASN A 633 24.47 29.33 7.88
N ASN A 634 23.33 29.92 8.27
CA ASN A 634 23.09 31.37 8.12
C ASN A 634 22.99 32.18 9.44
N ASN A 635 23.57 31.70 10.55
CA ASN A 635 23.76 32.49 11.79
C ASN A 635 25.16 32.29 12.48
N LYS A 636 26.24 32.11 11.69
CA LYS A 636 27.60 31.62 12.08
C LYS A 636 28.30 32.26 13.30
N PRO A 637 29.28 31.55 13.96
CA PRO A 637 30.13 30.48 13.39
C PRO A 637 30.27 29.17 14.20
N ALA A 638 31.05 28.25 13.59
CA ALA A 638 31.44 26.91 14.02
C ALA A 638 32.03 26.78 15.43
#